data_AF-A0A7S4MZL0-F1
#
_entry.id   AF-A0A7S4MZL0-F1
#
_cell.length_a   1.000
_cell.length_b   1.000
_cell.length_c   1.000
_cell.angle_alpha   90.00
_cell.angle_beta   90.00
_cell.angle_gamma   90.00
#
_symmetry.space_group_name_H-M   'P 1'
#
loop_
_entity.id
_entity.type
_entity.pdbx_description
1 polymer ?
#
loop_
_entity_poly.entity_id
_entity_poly.type
_entity_poly.pdbx_seq_one_letter_code
_entity_poly.pdbx_strand_id
1 'polypeptide(L)'
;MTKTMANVGSEFRPSKLLRKSSENDERQRHFVSSFSGKWTEFSSRGSGHDGTVDLGSQPIITPREEELEWASVTPDEMREIEFDLKGLELGRSSGSETKTGGGLPRCVSRPTNSEREELLLPAMEAEIASLPDMDKEAYVEACRRCPAQVNNGHKKAFLFVENFDPKLAAQRLARHWQYKRSLFGPEKCFLSMTLSGAMADDIKVLSEGAFALLPVKDVGGRSILYSRVDILFRVYGANNSATTRKGLMRSLWYLLHIAGEDSETRRRGLVFMGNGRGVSFSQIQKSTPSLQRQCFEIMRKNGPPTVHRSFHICQPHPLFHKVSPILKYILDPKARKRLIVHYGASLDRVQTSMKKFGFDGSRLPLELGGEVMLDMSKWVSSRFIQECKSSQTASSAGSSGLSIHSYCAYSNEHNAQIVPFLAFSRQSYAASFINDLKSRECSTIVSESPSDNECSPQISLSKNRDRCRAQQSRFLVLNERILDEIAIIDRSSQVPAQCIPSPSTSASHKVQERDTEPTSAGTVRPPDRVLSSAPRRRSKSKRCRDPRMERAVDTRVADPQMSLFDALVSGGFDFPSRPTGLTDRTFHDREGVSLHQRKNQLCRRLRDYQLNDPRIDLAASATMRNPDMSMMDALQVGGFQFPKIGPAGKKSIRDLDNVTLTSRLKQLSNKLASMKAAVNVTDEQLAADSCENGPRVPLADHDLLEHNQHLSTLHGEETQPSIDDMNEGILTDWDCDSLEGHLPGTADLLDLDVGEAMKELSELETCIS
;
A
#
# COMPACT_ATOMS: atom_id res chain seq x y z
N MET A 1 12.58 -50.55 -37.80
CA MET A 1 12.81 -49.48 -36.80
C MET A 1 11.57 -48.59 -36.56
N THR A 2 10.34 -49.10 -36.78
CA THR A 2 9.08 -48.32 -36.64
C THR A 2 8.00 -49.08 -35.84
N LYS A 3 8.40 -49.94 -34.90
CA LYS A 3 7.46 -50.76 -34.10
C LYS A 3 7.77 -50.83 -32.59
N THR A 4 8.66 -49.98 -32.07
CA THR A 4 9.12 -50.07 -30.66
C THR A 4 8.83 -48.81 -29.82
N MET A 5 7.79 -48.03 -30.13
CA MET A 5 7.41 -46.85 -29.32
C MET A 5 5.95 -46.81 -28.84
N ALA A 6 5.20 -47.91 -28.95
CA ALA A 6 3.78 -47.93 -28.58
C ALA A 6 3.46 -48.49 -27.18
N ASN A 7 4.44 -48.79 -26.32
CA ASN A 7 4.20 -49.55 -25.06
C ASN A 7 4.70 -48.90 -23.76
N VAL A 8 4.85 -47.57 -23.69
CA VAL A 8 5.17 -46.84 -22.43
C VAL A 8 4.02 -45.91 -22.01
N GLY A 9 2.78 -46.35 -22.20
CA GLY A 9 1.58 -45.54 -21.99
C GLY A 9 0.48 -46.27 -21.24
N SER A 10 0.71 -46.70 -20.00
CA SER A 10 -0.40 -46.98 -19.07
C SER A 10 0.08 -47.05 -17.62
N GLU A 11 -0.67 -46.40 -16.73
CA GLU A 11 -0.53 -46.33 -15.26
C GLU A 11 0.44 -45.29 -14.67
N PHE A 12 0.25 -44.02 -15.04
CA PHE A 12 0.43 -42.95 -14.04
C PHE A 12 -0.89 -42.76 -13.30
N ARG A 13 -1.11 -43.53 -12.23
CA ARG A 13 -2.23 -43.26 -11.31
C ARG A 13 -1.94 -41.92 -10.60
N PRO A 14 -2.80 -40.90 -10.72
CA PRO A 14 -2.62 -39.68 -9.94
C PRO A 14 -2.59 -40.07 -8.46
N SER A 15 -1.54 -39.64 -7.76
CA SER A 15 -1.35 -39.94 -6.35
C SER A 15 -2.58 -39.48 -5.55
N LYS A 16 -2.95 -40.23 -4.51
CA LYS A 16 -4.07 -39.90 -3.59
C LYS A 16 -3.98 -38.48 -3.00
N LEU A 17 -2.82 -37.83 -3.12
CA LEU A 17 -2.57 -36.44 -2.72
C LEU A 17 -3.28 -35.41 -3.61
N LEU A 18 -3.39 -35.64 -4.92
CA LEU A 18 -4.02 -34.68 -5.85
C LEU A 18 -5.53 -34.55 -5.61
N ARG A 19 -6.21 -35.66 -5.31
CA ARG A 19 -7.66 -35.68 -5.03
C ARG A 19 -8.02 -34.96 -3.72
N LYS A 20 -7.15 -35.03 -2.70
CA LYS A 20 -7.34 -34.29 -1.44
C LYS A 20 -7.16 -32.78 -1.59
N SER A 21 -6.32 -32.34 -2.53
CA SER A 21 -6.10 -30.91 -2.79
C SER A 21 -7.33 -30.24 -3.38
N SER A 22 -8.01 -30.87 -4.34
CA SER A 22 -9.21 -30.31 -4.97
C SER A 22 -10.40 -30.22 -4.02
N GLU A 23 -10.61 -31.24 -3.18
CA GLU A 23 -11.70 -31.24 -2.17
C GLU A 23 -11.50 -30.14 -1.11
N ASN A 24 -10.26 -29.86 -0.72
CA ASN A 24 -9.96 -28.81 0.24
C ASN A 24 -10.16 -27.42 -0.36
N ASP A 25 -9.79 -27.22 -1.64
CA ASP A 25 -10.05 -25.99 -2.38
C ASP A 25 -11.56 -25.73 -2.57
N GLU A 26 -12.36 -26.77 -2.84
CA GLU A 26 -13.81 -26.65 -3.02
C GLU A 26 -14.54 -26.33 -1.71
N ARG A 27 -14.13 -26.96 -0.60
CA ARG A 27 -14.60 -26.60 0.76
C ARG A 27 -14.26 -25.15 1.11
N GLN A 28 -13.05 -24.70 0.78
CA GLN A 28 -12.65 -23.31 0.97
C GLN A 28 -13.50 -22.36 0.10
N ARG A 29 -13.79 -22.68 -1.17
CA ARG A 29 -14.63 -21.84 -2.06
C ARG A 29 -16.09 -21.72 -1.59
N HIS A 30 -16.74 -22.82 -1.23
CA HIS A 30 -18.14 -22.80 -0.79
C HIS A 30 -18.34 -21.99 0.50
N PHE A 31 -17.44 -22.15 1.47
CA PHE A 31 -17.49 -21.40 2.72
C PHE A 31 -17.31 -19.90 2.50
N VAL A 32 -16.42 -19.53 1.59
CA VAL A 32 -16.07 -18.14 1.30
C VAL A 32 -17.25 -17.30 0.84
N SER A 33 -18.09 -17.86 -0.03
CA SER A 33 -19.31 -17.21 -0.49
C SER A 33 -20.23 -16.92 0.70
N SER A 34 -20.35 -17.88 1.63
CA SER A 34 -21.14 -17.75 2.86
C SER A 34 -20.54 -16.76 3.88
N PHE A 35 -19.22 -16.74 4.04
CA PHE A 35 -18.53 -15.91 5.03
C PHE A 35 -18.47 -14.44 4.62
N SER A 36 -18.26 -14.14 3.33
CA SER A 36 -18.29 -12.76 2.83
C SER A 36 -19.67 -12.12 3.02
N GLY A 37 -20.75 -12.88 2.83
CA GLY A 37 -22.11 -12.43 3.11
C GLY A 37 -22.31 -12.08 4.60
N LYS A 38 -21.98 -13.01 5.50
CA LYS A 38 -22.17 -12.83 6.96
C LYS A 38 -21.26 -11.77 7.58
N TRP A 39 -20.06 -11.54 7.06
CA TRP A 39 -19.16 -10.50 7.57
C TRP A 39 -19.56 -9.09 7.12
N THR A 40 -20.16 -8.95 5.93
CA THR A 40 -20.70 -7.68 5.45
C THR A 40 -21.93 -7.28 6.27
N GLU A 41 -22.78 -8.25 6.63
CA GLU A 41 -23.90 -8.10 7.57
C GLU A 41 -23.45 -7.74 9.02
N PHE A 42 -22.23 -8.11 9.40
CA PHE A 42 -21.61 -7.78 10.68
C PHE A 42 -21.06 -6.34 10.71
N SER A 43 -20.47 -5.87 9.60
CA SER A 43 -19.87 -4.52 9.51
C SER A 43 -20.92 -3.41 9.41
N SER A 44 -22.15 -3.71 8.98
CA SER A 44 -23.27 -2.76 8.94
C SER A 44 -23.90 -2.51 10.33
N ARG A 45 -23.63 -3.34 11.35
CA ARG A 45 -24.11 -3.12 12.73
C ARG A 45 -23.16 -2.19 13.51
N GLY A 46 -23.38 -0.89 13.39
CA GLY A 46 -22.59 0.14 14.08
C GLY A 46 -22.69 0.13 15.62
N SER A 47 -21.52 0.00 16.28
CA SER A 47 -21.04 0.56 17.57
C SER A 47 -22.02 1.02 18.69
N GLY A 48 -23.14 0.34 18.91
CA GLY A 48 -24.10 0.69 19.98
C GLY A 48 -24.20 -0.26 21.18
N HIS A 49 -23.45 -1.37 21.21
CA HIS A 49 -23.58 -2.37 22.28
C HIS A 49 -22.23 -2.91 22.74
N ASP A 50 -22.04 -2.92 24.06
CA ASP A 50 -21.01 -3.64 24.83
C ASP A 50 -21.24 -5.17 24.78
N GLY A 51 -21.54 -5.67 23.57
CA GLY A 51 -21.75 -7.07 23.29
C GLY A 51 -20.40 -7.73 23.07
N THR A 52 -19.95 -8.52 24.04
CA THR A 52 -18.91 -9.54 23.84
C THR A 52 -19.22 -10.33 22.57
N VAL A 53 -18.37 -10.18 21.56
CA VAL A 53 -18.49 -10.84 20.25
C VAL A 53 -18.52 -12.36 20.45
N ASP A 54 -19.61 -13.01 20.06
CA ASP A 54 -19.67 -14.47 19.98
C ASP A 54 -18.97 -14.93 18.69
N LEU A 55 -17.66 -15.12 18.78
CA LEU A 55 -16.83 -15.72 17.74
C LEU A 55 -17.12 -17.22 17.53
N GLY A 56 -18.02 -17.82 18.31
CA GLY A 56 -18.21 -19.28 18.43
C GLY A 56 -18.76 -20.01 17.20
N SER A 57 -19.09 -19.33 16.10
CA SER A 57 -19.60 -19.95 14.87
C SER A 57 -18.64 -19.90 13.67
N GLN A 58 -17.46 -19.30 13.81
CA GLN A 58 -16.47 -19.28 12.74
C GLN A 58 -15.63 -20.56 12.74
N PRO A 59 -15.35 -21.16 11.57
CA PRO A 59 -14.41 -22.25 11.49
C PRO A 59 -13.03 -21.71 11.89
N ILE A 60 -12.59 -22.15 13.05
CA ILE A 60 -11.30 -21.86 13.64
C ILE A 60 -10.50 -23.14 13.51
N ILE A 61 -9.26 -23.05 13.03
CA ILE A 61 -8.33 -24.16 13.14
C ILE A 61 -8.09 -24.41 14.63
N THR A 62 -8.53 -25.56 15.10
CA THR A 62 -8.34 -25.99 16.47
C THR A 62 -6.89 -26.44 16.68
N PRO A 63 -6.36 -26.35 17.91
CA PRO A 63 -5.03 -26.90 18.22
C PRO A 63 -4.87 -28.37 17.79
N ARG A 64 -5.93 -29.18 17.95
CA ARG A 64 -5.93 -30.59 17.53
C ARG A 64 -5.80 -30.77 16.01
N GLU A 65 -6.47 -29.94 15.22
CA GLU A 65 -6.31 -29.98 13.75
C GLU A 65 -4.90 -29.59 13.33
N GLU A 66 -4.32 -28.59 14.00
CA GLU A 66 -2.93 -28.20 13.77
C GLU A 66 -1.95 -29.33 14.14
N GLU A 67 -2.14 -30.00 15.28
CA GLU A 67 -1.35 -31.17 15.68
C GLU A 67 -1.46 -32.32 14.66
N LEU A 68 -2.66 -32.63 14.17
CA LEU A 68 -2.87 -33.65 13.13
C LEU A 68 -2.21 -33.26 11.81
N GLU A 69 -2.24 -31.98 11.46
CA GLU A 69 -1.56 -31.46 10.27
C GLU A 69 -0.04 -31.61 10.39
N TRP A 70 0.55 -31.29 11.54
CA TRP A 70 1.97 -31.50 11.81
C TRP A 70 2.36 -32.98 11.86
N ALA A 71 1.52 -33.83 12.44
CA ALA A 71 1.75 -35.28 12.47
C ALA A 71 1.76 -35.93 11.07
N SER A 72 1.19 -35.25 10.06
CA SER A 72 1.19 -35.72 8.67
C SER A 72 2.43 -35.30 7.85
N VAL A 73 3.30 -34.45 8.42
CA VAL A 73 4.50 -33.94 7.75
C VAL A 73 5.54 -35.06 7.66
N THR A 74 6.02 -35.34 6.45
CA THR A 74 7.11 -36.30 6.25
C THR A 74 8.46 -35.72 6.70
N PRO A 75 9.47 -36.53 7.03
CA PRO A 75 10.80 -36.02 7.36
C PRO A 75 11.42 -35.13 6.26
N ASP A 76 11.14 -35.42 4.98
CA ASP A 76 11.58 -34.58 3.85
C ASP A 76 10.86 -33.23 3.84
N GLU A 77 9.54 -33.22 4.00
CA GLU A 77 8.76 -31.98 4.09
C GLU A 77 9.18 -31.16 5.31
N MET A 78 9.52 -31.81 6.42
CA MET A 78 10.01 -31.14 7.63
C MET A 78 11.34 -30.43 7.37
N ARG A 79 12.28 -31.09 6.69
CA ARG A 79 13.56 -30.47 6.27
C ARG A 79 13.34 -29.29 5.33
N GLU A 80 12.40 -29.41 4.38
CA GLU A 80 12.03 -28.32 3.48
C GLU A 80 11.43 -27.13 4.24
N ILE A 81 10.52 -27.38 5.19
CA ILE A 81 9.94 -26.34 6.04
C ILE A 81 11.03 -25.67 6.89
N GLU A 82 11.95 -26.44 7.46
CA GLU A 82 13.05 -25.89 8.25
C GLU A 82 13.98 -25.01 7.41
N PHE A 83 14.33 -25.46 6.20
CA PHE A 83 15.07 -24.67 5.22
C PHE A 83 14.31 -23.38 4.86
N ASP A 84 13.02 -23.50 4.57
CA ASP A 84 12.14 -22.37 4.26
C ASP A 84 11.99 -21.40 5.44
N LEU A 85 12.10 -21.86 6.69
CA LEU A 85 12.01 -20.99 7.86
C LEU A 85 13.34 -20.31 8.19
N LYS A 86 14.47 -21.00 8.06
CA LYS A 86 15.79 -20.51 8.50
C LYS A 86 16.61 -19.86 7.40
N GLY A 87 16.34 -20.17 6.13
CA GLY A 87 17.14 -19.74 4.98
C GLY A 87 18.57 -20.29 4.99
N LEU A 88 18.95 -21.09 5.98
CA LEU A 88 20.28 -21.70 6.03
C LEU A 88 20.29 -22.85 5.04
N GLU A 89 21.19 -22.81 4.06
CA GLU A 89 21.58 -24.01 3.33
C GLU A 89 22.05 -25.00 4.39
N LEU A 90 21.19 -25.98 4.73
CA LEU A 90 21.61 -27.18 5.44
C LEU A 90 22.82 -27.61 4.65
N GLY A 91 24.00 -27.55 5.27
CA GLY A 91 25.26 -27.85 4.63
C GLY A 91 25.17 -29.26 4.05
N ARG A 92 24.64 -29.36 2.83
CA ARG A 92 25.11 -30.28 1.83
C ARG A 92 26.52 -29.80 1.66
N SER A 93 27.37 -30.28 2.58
CA SER A 93 28.76 -30.52 2.28
C SER A 93 28.69 -31.05 0.87
N SER A 94 29.22 -30.27 -0.07
CA SER A 94 29.66 -30.77 -1.34
C SER A 94 30.68 -31.83 -0.97
N GLY A 95 30.18 -33.00 -0.56
CA GLY A 95 30.99 -34.14 -0.20
C GLY A 95 31.81 -34.33 -1.45
N SER A 96 33.11 -34.07 -1.33
CA SER A 96 34.03 -34.29 -2.41
C SER A 96 33.73 -35.71 -2.87
N GLU A 97 33.20 -35.86 -4.09
CA GLU A 97 33.03 -37.15 -4.70
C GLU A 97 34.44 -37.76 -4.73
N THR A 98 34.74 -38.56 -3.72
CA THR A 98 35.98 -39.33 -3.65
C THR A 98 35.91 -40.23 -4.85
N LYS A 99 36.74 -39.90 -5.86
CA LYS A 99 36.96 -40.65 -7.08
C LYS A 99 37.37 -42.09 -6.74
N THR A 100 36.43 -42.97 -6.45
CA THR A 100 36.67 -44.40 -6.48
C THR A 100 36.38 -44.87 -7.90
N GLY A 101 37.46 -45.14 -8.63
CA GLY A 101 37.43 -45.59 -10.02
C GLY A 101 36.71 -46.92 -10.14
N GLY A 102 35.47 -46.88 -10.63
CA GLY A 102 34.70 -48.03 -11.09
C GLY A 102 33.83 -47.59 -12.25
N GLY A 103 34.14 -48.07 -13.47
CA GLY A 103 33.50 -47.69 -14.71
C GLY A 103 32.04 -48.16 -14.83
N LEU A 104 31.14 -47.51 -14.10
CA LEU A 104 29.70 -47.63 -14.34
C LEU A 104 29.27 -46.70 -15.50
N PRO A 105 28.28 -47.12 -16.31
CA PRO A 105 27.82 -46.36 -17.46
C PRO A 105 27.38 -44.95 -17.04
N ARG A 106 27.91 -43.94 -17.75
CA ARG A 106 27.62 -42.50 -17.56
C ARG A 106 26.12 -42.31 -17.28
N CYS A 107 25.78 -41.95 -16.04
CA CYS A 107 24.44 -41.49 -15.71
C CYS A 107 24.10 -40.31 -16.64
N VAL A 108 23.02 -40.44 -17.39
CA VAL A 108 22.46 -39.34 -18.20
C VAL A 108 22.28 -38.16 -17.25
N SER A 109 22.99 -37.06 -17.49
CA SER A 109 22.93 -35.87 -16.65
C SER A 109 21.49 -35.40 -16.58
N ARG A 110 20.98 -35.23 -15.36
CA ARG A 110 19.62 -34.75 -15.12
C ARG A 110 19.48 -33.37 -15.80
N PRO A 111 18.44 -33.14 -16.63
CA PRO A 111 18.31 -31.90 -17.37
C PRO A 111 18.25 -30.71 -16.40
N THR A 112 18.97 -29.65 -16.77
CA THR A 112 18.99 -28.36 -16.07
C THR A 112 17.58 -27.75 -16.04
N ASN A 113 17.32 -26.84 -15.11
CA ASN A 113 16.01 -26.17 -15.04
C ASN A 113 15.69 -25.45 -16.36
N SER A 114 16.69 -24.82 -17.00
CA SER A 114 16.50 -24.16 -18.29
C SER A 114 16.07 -25.12 -19.40
N GLU A 115 16.67 -26.32 -19.48
CA GLU A 115 16.29 -27.33 -20.48
C GLU A 115 14.88 -27.86 -20.23
N ARG A 116 14.50 -28.05 -18.96
CA ARG A 116 13.13 -28.45 -18.60
C ARG A 116 12.10 -27.38 -18.97
N GLU A 117 12.43 -26.11 -18.75
CA GLU A 117 11.57 -24.98 -19.11
C GLU A 117 11.27 -24.95 -20.60
N GLU A 118 12.29 -25.11 -21.46
CA GLU A 118 12.09 -25.16 -22.91
C GLU A 118 11.28 -26.39 -23.35
N LEU A 119 11.56 -27.55 -22.75
CA LEU A 119 10.87 -28.79 -23.09
C LEU A 119 9.38 -28.77 -22.73
N LEU A 120 9.02 -28.10 -21.63
CA LEU A 120 7.66 -28.10 -21.08
C LEU A 120 6.80 -26.92 -21.52
N LEU A 121 7.39 -25.91 -22.17
CA LEU A 121 6.65 -24.76 -22.66
C LEU A 121 5.54 -25.13 -23.67
N PRO A 122 5.78 -26.00 -24.69
CA PRO A 122 4.71 -26.42 -25.60
C PRO A 122 3.57 -27.16 -24.89
N ALA A 123 3.89 -27.96 -23.86
CA ALA A 123 2.88 -28.65 -23.06
C ALA A 123 2.01 -27.66 -22.27
N MET A 124 2.61 -26.62 -21.68
CA MET A 124 1.88 -25.56 -21.00
C MET A 124 0.97 -24.79 -21.96
N GLU A 125 1.42 -24.51 -23.17
CA GLU A 125 0.61 -23.83 -24.18
C GLU A 125 -0.61 -24.66 -24.62
N ALA A 126 -0.44 -25.98 -24.77
CA ALA A 126 -1.55 -26.90 -25.02
C ALA A 126 -2.56 -26.91 -23.85
N GLU A 127 -2.08 -26.87 -22.59
CA GLU A 127 -2.96 -26.76 -21.42
C GLU A 127 -3.69 -25.41 -21.35
N ILE A 128 -3.05 -24.29 -21.73
CA ILE A 128 -3.74 -22.99 -21.83
C ILE A 128 -4.84 -23.04 -22.90
N ALA A 129 -4.54 -23.65 -24.06
CA ALA A 129 -5.52 -23.79 -25.14
C ALA A 129 -6.74 -24.62 -24.71
N SER A 130 -6.55 -25.62 -23.84
CA SER A 130 -7.60 -26.50 -23.32
C SER A 130 -8.46 -25.88 -22.20
N LEU A 131 -8.04 -24.76 -21.60
CA LEU A 131 -8.83 -24.05 -20.59
C LEU A 131 -10.16 -23.52 -21.19
N PRO A 132 -11.25 -23.47 -20.41
CA PRO A 132 -12.48 -22.80 -20.81
C PRO A 132 -12.23 -21.35 -21.23
N ASP A 133 -12.98 -20.85 -22.22
CA ASP A 133 -12.75 -19.51 -22.77
C ASP A 133 -12.91 -18.41 -21.71
N MET A 134 -13.90 -18.54 -20.81
CA MET A 134 -14.07 -17.63 -19.68
C MET A 134 -12.84 -17.57 -18.77
N ASP A 135 -12.14 -18.70 -18.59
CA ASP A 135 -10.99 -18.80 -17.70
C ASP A 135 -9.74 -18.15 -18.29
N LYS A 136 -9.60 -18.15 -19.62
CA LYS A 136 -8.43 -17.62 -20.34
C LYS A 136 -8.66 -16.30 -21.08
N GLU A 137 -9.86 -15.74 -21.08
CA GLU A 137 -10.23 -14.52 -21.82
C GLU A 137 -9.24 -13.37 -21.58
N ALA A 138 -8.98 -13.02 -20.31
CA ALA A 138 -8.07 -11.93 -19.96
C ALA A 138 -6.61 -12.18 -20.40
N TYR A 139 -6.19 -13.45 -20.45
CA TYR A 139 -4.88 -13.84 -20.95
C TYR A 139 -4.81 -13.72 -22.48
N VAL A 140 -5.84 -14.17 -23.20
CA VAL A 140 -5.93 -14.03 -24.67
C VAL A 140 -5.89 -12.55 -25.06
N GLU A 141 -6.61 -11.70 -24.33
CA GLU A 141 -6.57 -10.26 -24.55
C GLU A 141 -5.19 -9.65 -24.25
N ALA A 142 -4.50 -10.13 -23.20
CA ALA A 142 -3.13 -9.71 -22.91
C ALA A 142 -2.15 -10.09 -24.03
N CYS A 143 -2.32 -11.27 -24.64
CA CYS A 143 -1.54 -11.67 -25.81
C CYS A 143 -1.73 -10.71 -27.00
N ARG A 144 -2.94 -10.16 -27.19
CA ARG A 144 -3.22 -9.16 -28.24
C ARG A 144 -2.70 -7.77 -27.88
N ARG A 145 -2.99 -7.27 -26.67
CA ARG A 145 -2.73 -5.86 -26.29
C ARG A 145 -1.30 -5.61 -25.81
N CYS A 146 -0.67 -6.59 -25.16
CA CYS A 146 0.66 -6.43 -24.57
C CYS A 146 1.52 -7.68 -24.72
N PRO A 147 1.81 -8.15 -25.96
CA PRO A 147 2.55 -9.40 -26.19
C PRO A 147 3.93 -9.43 -25.52
N ALA A 148 4.58 -8.26 -25.38
CA ALA A 148 5.86 -8.14 -24.67
C ALA A 148 5.78 -8.58 -23.20
N GLN A 149 4.63 -8.41 -22.54
CA GLN A 149 4.39 -8.86 -21.16
C GLN A 149 3.95 -10.34 -21.09
N VAL A 150 3.67 -11.00 -22.21
CA VAL A 150 3.24 -12.41 -22.26
C VAL A 150 4.27 -13.27 -23.02
N ASN A 151 5.54 -12.87 -22.95
CA ASN A 151 6.64 -13.57 -23.59
C ASN A 151 6.94 -14.94 -22.94
N ASN A 152 7.79 -15.74 -23.59
CA ASN A 152 8.15 -17.07 -23.11
C ASN A 152 8.86 -17.04 -21.75
N GLY A 153 9.64 -15.99 -21.45
CA GLY A 153 10.24 -15.81 -20.12
C GLY A 153 9.19 -15.68 -19.01
N HIS A 154 8.09 -14.97 -19.27
CA HIS A 154 6.99 -14.85 -18.33
C HIS A 154 6.28 -16.21 -18.11
N LYS A 155 6.00 -16.95 -19.18
CA LYS A 155 5.40 -18.30 -19.10
C LYS A 155 6.29 -19.27 -18.32
N LYS A 156 7.60 -19.28 -18.59
CA LYS A 156 8.59 -20.10 -17.87
C LYS A 156 8.64 -19.79 -16.38
N ALA A 157 8.46 -18.53 -15.98
CA ALA A 157 8.38 -18.18 -14.57
C ALA A 157 7.19 -18.86 -13.86
N PHE A 158 6.03 -19.01 -14.52
CA PHE A 158 4.91 -19.78 -13.96
C PHE A 158 5.19 -21.28 -13.91
N LEU A 159 5.84 -21.84 -14.94
CA LEU A 159 6.31 -23.23 -14.89
C LEU A 159 7.21 -23.46 -13.69
N PHE A 160 8.20 -22.60 -13.50
CA PHE A 160 9.14 -22.70 -12.38
C PHE A 160 8.42 -22.71 -11.02
N VAL A 161 7.50 -21.78 -10.80
CA VAL A 161 6.79 -21.64 -9.52
C VAL A 161 5.85 -22.81 -9.25
N GLU A 162 5.26 -23.39 -10.29
CA GLU A 162 4.40 -24.59 -10.19
C GLU A 162 5.20 -25.90 -10.29
N ASN A 163 6.50 -25.87 -9.96
CA ASN A 163 7.39 -27.03 -9.97
C ASN A 163 7.40 -27.81 -11.30
N PHE A 164 7.29 -27.06 -12.41
CA PHE A 164 7.25 -27.56 -13.77
C PHE A 164 6.02 -28.44 -14.09
N ASP A 165 4.90 -28.24 -13.41
CA ASP A 165 3.60 -28.79 -13.80
C ASP A 165 2.93 -27.88 -14.85
N PRO A 166 2.84 -28.30 -16.13
CA PRO A 166 2.32 -27.44 -17.20
C PRO A 166 0.85 -27.05 -16.99
N LYS A 167 0.05 -27.95 -16.41
CA LYS A 167 -1.38 -27.73 -16.19
C LYS A 167 -1.62 -26.72 -15.08
N LEU A 168 -0.93 -26.88 -13.95
CA LEU A 168 -1.03 -25.90 -12.85
C LEU A 168 -0.48 -24.53 -13.27
N ALA A 169 0.63 -24.51 -14.02
CA ALA A 169 1.20 -23.28 -14.56
C ALA A 169 0.24 -22.56 -15.51
N ALA A 170 -0.39 -23.28 -16.45
CA ALA A 170 -1.39 -22.73 -17.36
C ALA A 170 -2.58 -22.12 -16.59
N GLN A 171 -3.13 -22.85 -15.62
CA GLN A 171 -4.23 -22.39 -14.78
C GLN A 171 -3.86 -21.16 -13.95
N ARG A 172 -2.62 -21.09 -13.44
CA ARG A 172 -2.15 -19.95 -12.67
C ARG A 172 -1.91 -18.71 -13.54
N LEU A 173 -1.35 -18.88 -14.74
CA LEU A 173 -1.16 -17.80 -15.70
C LEU A 173 -2.50 -17.20 -16.18
N ALA A 174 -3.50 -18.04 -16.44
CA ALA A 174 -4.84 -17.57 -16.80
C ALA A 174 -5.49 -16.77 -15.65
N ARG A 175 -5.48 -17.32 -14.43
CA ARG A 175 -5.98 -16.64 -13.22
C ARG A 175 -5.23 -15.34 -12.91
N HIS A 176 -3.91 -15.31 -13.16
CA HIS A 176 -3.09 -14.12 -13.00
C HIS A 176 -3.64 -12.94 -13.80
N TRP A 177 -3.92 -13.14 -15.09
CA TRP A 177 -4.45 -12.07 -15.95
C TRP A 177 -5.89 -11.68 -15.61
N GLN A 178 -6.74 -12.65 -15.26
CA GLN A 178 -8.09 -12.36 -14.78
C GLN A 178 -8.06 -11.49 -13.52
N TYR A 179 -7.21 -11.84 -12.56
CA TYR A 179 -7.09 -11.09 -11.31
C TYR A 179 -6.46 -9.70 -11.54
N LYS A 180 -5.44 -9.61 -12.40
CA LYS A 180 -4.85 -8.32 -12.82
C LYS A 180 -5.91 -7.42 -13.45
N ARG A 181 -6.75 -7.94 -14.36
CA ARG A 181 -7.88 -7.21 -14.97
C ARG A 181 -8.90 -6.73 -13.92
N SER A 182 -9.26 -7.59 -12.96
CA SER A 182 -10.17 -7.23 -11.86
C SER A 182 -9.60 -6.13 -10.95
N LEU A 183 -8.30 -6.19 -10.67
CA LEU A 183 -7.62 -5.29 -9.74
C LEU A 183 -7.30 -3.91 -10.35
N PHE A 184 -6.81 -3.90 -11.59
CA PHE A 184 -6.38 -2.68 -12.30
C PHE A 184 -7.49 -2.08 -13.19
N GLY A 185 -8.51 -2.87 -13.53
CA GLY A 185 -9.52 -2.48 -14.52
C GLY A 185 -9.11 -2.88 -15.94
N PRO A 186 -10.06 -2.82 -16.90
CA PRO A 186 -9.87 -3.32 -18.26
C PRO A 186 -8.83 -2.55 -19.07
N GLU A 187 -8.56 -1.29 -18.75
CA GLU A 187 -7.55 -0.51 -19.48
C GLU A 187 -6.15 -0.64 -18.87
N LYS A 188 -6.04 -0.48 -17.54
CA LYS A 188 -4.73 -0.40 -16.88
C LYS A 188 -4.03 -1.75 -16.72
N CYS A 189 -4.76 -2.86 -16.74
CA CYS A 189 -4.15 -4.17 -16.57
C CYS A 189 -3.18 -4.57 -17.69
N PHE A 190 -3.30 -3.96 -18.87
CA PHE A 190 -2.43 -4.21 -20.04
C PHE A 190 -1.28 -3.20 -20.17
N LEU A 191 -1.25 -2.16 -19.33
CA LEU A 191 -0.12 -1.22 -19.27
C LEU A 191 1.10 -1.88 -18.65
N SER A 192 2.29 -1.34 -18.94
CA SER A 192 3.54 -1.76 -18.30
C SER A 192 3.44 -1.57 -16.79
N MET A 193 3.87 -2.58 -16.03
CA MET A 193 3.84 -2.59 -14.56
C MET A 193 4.98 -1.71 -14.00
N THR A 194 4.84 -0.40 -14.21
CA THR A 194 5.81 0.67 -13.90
C THR A 194 5.08 1.83 -13.24
N LEU A 195 5.83 2.70 -12.55
CA LEU A 195 5.31 3.89 -11.88
C LEU A 195 4.73 4.93 -12.85
N SER A 196 5.21 4.99 -14.10
CA SER A 196 4.62 5.80 -15.16
C SER A 196 3.50 5.09 -15.94
N GLY A 197 3.27 3.80 -15.66
CA GLY A 197 2.30 2.95 -16.34
C GLY A 197 1.13 2.57 -15.44
N ALA A 198 0.93 1.28 -15.22
CA ALA A 198 -0.20 0.75 -14.45
C ALA A 198 -0.28 1.27 -13.00
N MET A 199 0.82 1.80 -12.44
CA MET A 199 0.91 2.29 -11.06
C MET A 199 0.83 3.82 -10.91
N ALA A 200 0.63 4.57 -12.01
CA ALA A 200 0.67 6.04 -11.98
C ALA A 200 -0.25 6.66 -10.91
N ASP A 201 -1.46 6.13 -10.74
CA ASP A 201 -2.43 6.64 -9.76
C ASP A 201 -2.11 6.25 -8.30
N ASP A 202 -1.25 5.24 -8.11
CA ASP A 202 -1.04 4.60 -6.80
C ASP A 202 0.31 4.95 -6.18
N ILE A 203 1.09 5.85 -6.79
CA ILE A 203 2.38 6.32 -6.28
C ILE A 203 2.24 6.82 -4.83
N LYS A 204 1.16 7.57 -4.54
CA LYS A 204 0.89 8.05 -3.19
C LYS A 204 0.71 6.91 -2.19
N VAL A 205 -0.15 5.94 -2.49
CA VAL A 205 -0.41 4.77 -1.62
C VAL A 205 0.85 3.93 -1.43
N LEU A 206 1.66 3.77 -2.48
CA LEU A 206 2.93 3.08 -2.43
C LEU A 206 3.95 3.81 -1.53
N SER A 207 4.02 5.15 -1.64
CA SER A 207 4.92 5.99 -0.84
C SER A 207 4.58 6.03 0.65
N GLU A 208 3.32 5.75 1.03
CA GLU A 208 2.93 5.58 2.43
C GLU A 208 3.60 4.36 3.07
N GLY A 209 4.05 3.39 2.26
CA GLY A 209 4.91 2.29 2.70
C GLY A 209 4.19 1.28 3.60
N ALA A 210 2.92 0.97 3.32
CA ALA A 210 2.25 -0.17 3.96
C ALA A 210 2.97 -1.50 3.64
N PHE A 211 3.61 -1.56 2.47
CA PHE A 211 4.49 -2.64 2.01
C PHE A 211 5.80 -2.04 1.51
N ALA A 212 6.90 -2.77 1.67
CA ALA A 212 8.22 -2.39 1.20
C ALA A 212 9.05 -3.64 0.86
N LEU A 213 9.88 -3.59 -0.18
CA LEU A 213 10.96 -4.56 -0.36
C LEU A 213 12.18 -4.06 0.39
N LEU A 214 12.74 -4.89 1.27
CA LEU A 214 14.00 -4.52 1.92
C LEU A 214 15.14 -4.52 0.89
N PRO A 215 16.10 -3.59 0.98
CA PRO A 215 17.28 -3.56 0.11
C PRO A 215 18.27 -4.70 0.39
N VAL A 216 18.00 -5.50 1.42
CA VAL A 216 18.79 -6.64 1.85
C VAL A 216 18.01 -7.94 1.67
N LYS A 217 18.75 -9.01 1.42
CA LYS A 217 18.23 -10.38 1.39
C LYS A 217 18.47 -11.05 2.73
N ASP A 218 17.71 -12.10 3.01
CA ASP A 218 17.99 -12.94 4.18
C ASP A 218 19.26 -13.79 3.99
N VAL A 219 19.63 -14.58 5.00
CA VAL A 219 20.80 -15.48 4.92
C VAL A 219 20.71 -16.51 3.79
N GLY A 220 19.48 -16.80 3.36
CA GLY A 220 19.22 -17.71 2.25
C GLY A 220 19.22 -17.04 0.90
N GLY A 221 19.53 -15.74 0.77
CA GLY A 221 19.49 -14.99 -0.49
C GLY A 221 18.08 -14.67 -1.00
N ARG A 222 17.08 -14.76 -0.13
CA ARG A 222 15.67 -14.50 -0.45
C ARG A 222 15.34 -13.04 -0.26
N SER A 223 14.54 -12.45 -1.16
CA SER A 223 14.01 -11.11 -0.92
C SER A 223 13.08 -11.08 0.28
N ILE A 224 13.06 -9.96 0.99
CA ILE A 224 12.19 -9.76 2.15
C ILE A 224 11.15 -8.70 1.78
N LEU A 225 9.88 -9.13 1.74
CA LEU A 225 8.73 -8.23 1.64
C LEU A 225 8.26 -7.86 3.05
N TYR A 226 8.50 -6.63 3.44
CA TYR A 226 8.13 -6.08 4.73
C TYR A 226 6.77 -5.38 4.67
N SER A 227 5.94 -5.58 5.70
CA SER A 227 4.64 -4.94 5.84
C SER A 227 4.53 -4.20 7.18
N ARG A 228 4.18 -2.92 7.12
CA ARG A 228 3.84 -2.10 8.30
C ARG A 228 2.33 -2.17 8.52
N VAL A 229 1.91 -3.06 9.43
CA VAL A 229 0.49 -3.44 9.58
C VAL A 229 -0.33 -2.29 10.18
N ASP A 230 0.29 -1.44 11.01
CA ASP A 230 -0.29 -0.21 11.52
C ASP A 230 -0.65 0.78 10.41
N ILE A 231 0.26 0.98 9.44
CA ILE A 231 0.02 1.83 8.27
C ILE A 231 -1.03 1.19 7.39
N LEU A 232 -0.93 -0.12 7.12
CA LEU A 232 -1.93 -0.85 6.35
C LEU A 232 -3.34 -0.60 6.90
N PHE A 233 -3.53 -0.66 8.22
CA PHE A 233 -4.82 -0.39 8.85
C PHE A 233 -5.18 1.09 8.96
N ARG A 234 -4.22 2.00 9.05
CA ARG A 234 -4.48 3.44 9.01
C ARG A 234 -4.99 3.85 7.64
N VAL A 235 -4.30 3.45 6.57
CA VAL A 235 -4.65 3.74 5.18
C VAL A 235 -5.99 3.10 4.83
N TYR A 236 -6.19 1.85 5.26
CA TYR A 236 -7.47 1.17 5.07
C TYR A 236 -8.61 1.81 5.87
N GLY A 237 -8.38 2.14 7.16
CA GLY A 237 -9.39 2.57 8.10
C GLY A 237 -9.80 4.05 7.98
N ALA A 238 -8.87 4.94 7.60
CA ALA A 238 -9.15 6.37 7.49
C ALA A 238 -10.13 6.66 6.35
N ASN A 239 -9.99 5.95 5.22
CA ASN A 239 -10.73 6.29 4.01
C ASN A 239 -11.72 5.21 3.57
N ASN A 240 -11.61 3.95 4.05
CA ASN A 240 -12.39 2.74 3.70
C ASN A 240 -12.94 2.66 2.25
N SER A 241 -12.36 3.41 1.33
CA SER A 241 -12.89 3.59 0.00
C SER A 241 -12.46 2.37 -0.78
N ALA A 242 -13.31 1.92 -1.69
CA ALA A 242 -12.95 0.84 -2.61
C ALA A 242 -11.65 1.19 -3.36
N THR A 243 -11.45 2.48 -3.70
CA THR A 243 -10.27 3.00 -4.39
C THR A 243 -8.99 2.81 -3.57
N THR A 244 -8.97 3.23 -2.30
CA THR A 244 -7.80 3.09 -1.42
C THR A 244 -7.43 1.62 -1.20
N ARG A 245 -8.43 0.76 -1.02
CA ARG A 245 -8.21 -0.70 -0.88
C ARG A 245 -7.58 -1.30 -2.13
N LYS A 246 -8.08 -0.95 -3.31
CA LYS A 246 -7.49 -1.41 -4.58
C LYS A 246 -6.07 -0.87 -4.75
N GLY A 247 -5.79 0.39 -4.38
CA GLY A 247 -4.44 0.95 -4.43
C GLY A 247 -3.43 0.22 -3.55
N LEU A 248 -3.83 -0.20 -2.34
CA LEU A 248 -3.01 -1.04 -1.47
C LEU A 248 -2.70 -2.41 -2.11
N MET A 249 -3.71 -3.05 -2.70
CA MET A 249 -3.54 -4.34 -3.37
C MET A 249 -2.69 -4.23 -4.65
N ARG A 250 -2.83 -3.14 -5.42
CA ARG A 250 -1.97 -2.84 -6.57
C ARG A 250 -0.53 -2.56 -6.15
N SER A 251 -0.32 -1.87 -5.03
CA SER A 251 1.01 -1.67 -4.45
C SER A 251 1.68 -2.99 -4.06
N LEU A 252 0.95 -3.90 -3.39
CA LEU A 252 1.45 -5.25 -3.09
C LEU A 252 1.78 -6.02 -4.37
N TRP A 253 0.91 -5.96 -5.38
CA TRP A 253 1.13 -6.60 -6.67
C TRP A 253 2.40 -6.09 -7.36
N TYR A 254 2.58 -4.78 -7.40
CA TYR A 254 3.74 -4.13 -8.00
C TYR A 254 5.05 -4.54 -7.32
N LEU A 255 5.09 -4.57 -5.98
CA LEU A 255 6.28 -5.02 -5.25
C LEU A 255 6.60 -6.49 -5.51
N LEU A 256 5.60 -7.37 -5.63
CA LEU A 256 5.82 -8.76 -6.02
C LEU A 256 6.31 -8.89 -7.46
N HIS A 257 5.86 -8.02 -8.35
CA HIS A 257 6.34 -7.96 -9.74
C HIS A 257 7.84 -7.62 -9.76
N ILE A 258 8.24 -6.57 -9.05
CA ILE A 258 9.65 -6.17 -8.92
C ILE A 258 10.50 -7.29 -8.31
N ALA A 259 10.00 -7.92 -7.24
CA ALA A 259 10.71 -9.04 -6.62
C ALA A 259 10.93 -10.21 -7.59
N GLY A 260 10.01 -10.42 -8.55
CA GLY A 260 10.12 -11.41 -9.60
C GLY A 260 11.09 -11.05 -10.73
N GLU A 261 11.49 -9.79 -10.88
CA GLU A 261 12.51 -9.37 -11.86
C GLU A 261 13.88 -9.96 -11.48
N ASP A 262 14.19 -9.98 -10.18
CA ASP A 262 15.43 -10.55 -9.66
C ASP A 262 15.47 -12.08 -9.83
N SER A 263 16.47 -12.54 -10.59
CA SER A 263 16.69 -13.96 -10.87
C SER A 263 16.99 -14.76 -9.60
N GLU A 264 17.68 -14.16 -8.63
CA GLU A 264 17.97 -14.84 -7.37
C GLU A 264 16.70 -15.04 -6.55
N THR A 265 15.85 -14.02 -6.46
CA THR A 265 14.57 -14.12 -5.76
C THR A 265 13.59 -15.07 -6.43
N ARG A 266 13.57 -15.15 -7.77
CA ARG A 266 12.80 -16.22 -8.45
C ARG A 266 13.25 -17.60 -8.01
N ARG A 267 14.56 -17.84 -7.95
CA ARG A 267 15.13 -19.14 -7.60
C ARG A 267 14.96 -19.48 -6.12
N ARG A 268 15.29 -18.54 -5.24
CA ARG A 268 15.37 -18.77 -3.79
C ARG A 268 14.03 -18.50 -3.09
N GLY A 269 13.20 -17.64 -3.67
CA GLY A 269 11.90 -17.23 -3.18
C GLY A 269 11.94 -15.96 -2.33
N LEU A 270 10.84 -15.72 -1.64
CA LEU A 270 10.55 -14.49 -0.92
C LEU A 270 10.08 -14.82 0.51
N VAL A 271 10.48 -13.99 1.47
CA VAL A 271 10.01 -14.02 2.85
C VAL A 271 9.08 -12.84 3.09
N PHE A 272 7.90 -13.10 3.67
CA PHE A 272 7.00 -12.05 4.12
C PHE A 272 7.23 -11.75 5.60
N MET A 273 7.39 -10.48 5.95
CA MET A 273 7.62 -10.02 7.33
C MET A 273 6.62 -8.90 7.68
N GLY A 274 5.65 -9.18 8.54
CA GLY A 274 4.67 -8.20 9.01
C GLY A 274 5.02 -7.66 10.40
N ASN A 275 5.12 -6.34 10.55
CA ASN A 275 5.26 -5.67 11.84
C ASN A 275 3.88 -5.25 12.37
N GLY A 276 3.44 -5.91 13.44
CA GLY A 276 2.17 -5.65 14.13
C GLY A 276 2.26 -4.61 15.25
N ARG A 277 3.42 -3.96 15.45
CA ARG A 277 3.59 -2.95 16.49
C ARG A 277 2.65 -1.77 16.24
N GLY A 278 2.03 -1.26 17.30
CA GLY A 278 1.10 -0.11 17.22
C GLY A 278 -0.30 -0.48 16.71
N VAL A 279 -0.52 -1.73 16.31
CA VAL A 279 -1.85 -2.19 15.91
C VAL A 279 -2.72 -2.42 17.16
N SER A 280 -3.79 -1.66 17.27
CA SER A 280 -4.82 -1.86 18.29
C SER A 280 -5.70 -3.07 18.01
N PHE A 281 -6.25 -3.70 19.06
CA PHE A 281 -7.22 -4.78 18.88
C PHE A 281 -8.44 -4.36 18.06
N SER A 282 -8.89 -3.09 18.19
CA SER A 282 -9.98 -2.55 17.37
C SER A 282 -9.63 -2.54 15.88
N GLN A 283 -8.39 -2.18 15.52
CA GLN A 283 -7.92 -2.26 14.13
C GLN A 283 -7.85 -3.70 13.62
N ILE A 284 -7.42 -4.66 14.45
CA ILE A 284 -7.42 -6.08 14.07
C ILE A 284 -8.86 -6.57 13.85
N GLN A 285 -9.80 -6.18 14.71
CA GLN A 285 -11.20 -6.55 14.59
C GLN A 285 -11.88 -5.89 13.37
N LYS A 286 -11.52 -4.63 13.08
CA LYS A 286 -11.96 -3.90 11.87
C LYS A 286 -11.28 -4.39 10.62
N SER A 287 -10.10 -5.01 10.74
CA SER A 287 -9.43 -5.63 9.61
C SER A 287 -10.36 -6.68 9.05
N THR A 288 -10.84 -6.43 7.84
CA THR A 288 -11.75 -7.38 7.23
C THR A 288 -10.91 -8.60 6.87
N PRO A 289 -11.35 -9.81 7.24
CA PRO A 289 -10.78 -11.05 6.72
C PRO A 289 -10.66 -11.05 5.18
N SER A 290 -11.49 -10.25 4.50
CA SER A 290 -11.39 -10.02 3.06
C SER A 290 -10.08 -9.34 2.63
N LEU A 291 -9.54 -8.37 3.37
CA LEU A 291 -8.28 -7.72 3.03
C LEU A 291 -7.11 -8.70 3.18
N GLN A 292 -7.02 -9.37 4.34
CA GLN A 292 -5.97 -10.36 4.59
C GLN A 292 -6.01 -11.46 3.53
N ARG A 293 -7.21 -11.92 3.19
CA ARG A 293 -7.39 -12.90 2.14
C ARG A 293 -6.98 -12.38 0.77
N GLN A 294 -7.34 -11.16 0.39
CA GLN A 294 -6.87 -10.58 -0.88
C GLN A 294 -5.34 -10.54 -0.96
N CYS A 295 -4.65 -10.16 0.13
CA CYS A 295 -3.19 -10.23 0.20
C CYS A 295 -2.67 -11.66 -0.05
N PHE A 296 -3.26 -12.68 0.59
CA PHE A 296 -2.84 -14.07 0.39
C PHE A 296 -3.17 -14.61 -1.00
N GLU A 297 -4.33 -14.28 -1.54
CA GLU A 297 -4.72 -14.64 -2.90
C GLU A 297 -3.73 -14.07 -3.92
N ILE A 298 -3.30 -12.81 -3.75
CA ILE A 298 -2.24 -12.20 -4.56
C ILE A 298 -0.93 -12.95 -4.36
N MET A 299 -0.44 -13.12 -3.13
CA MET A 299 0.85 -13.76 -2.87
C MET A 299 0.92 -15.22 -3.35
N ARG A 300 -0.17 -15.98 -3.28
CA ARG A 300 -0.12 -17.44 -3.49
C ARG A 300 -0.70 -17.91 -4.81
N LYS A 301 -1.87 -17.40 -5.20
CA LYS A 301 -2.68 -18.02 -6.27
C LYS A 301 -2.75 -17.17 -7.53
N ASN A 302 -2.86 -15.85 -7.39
CA ASN A 302 -3.27 -14.97 -8.48
C ASN A 302 -2.23 -13.89 -8.83
N GLY A 303 -1.23 -13.64 -8.00
CA GLY A 303 -0.23 -12.60 -8.24
C GLY A 303 0.86 -12.99 -9.22
N PRO A 304 1.93 -12.17 -9.30
CA PRO A 304 3.14 -12.48 -10.06
C PRO A 304 3.73 -13.86 -9.70
N PRO A 305 4.54 -14.48 -10.58
CA PRO A 305 5.14 -15.78 -10.35
C PRO A 305 6.29 -15.67 -9.31
N THR A 306 5.94 -15.56 -8.04
CA THR A 306 6.85 -15.56 -6.89
C THR A 306 6.64 -16.79 -6.00
N VAL A 307 7.72 -17.31 -5.43
CA VAL A 307 7.70 -18.41 -4.46
C VAL A 307 7.80 -17.84 -3.04
N HIS A 308 6.75 -17.99 -2.24
CA HIS A 308 6.74 -17.53 -0.84
C HIS A 308 7.24 -18.66 0.08
N ARG A 309 8.34 -18.40 0.81
CA ARG A 309 9.03 -19.40 1.65
C ARG A 309 8.62 -19.34 3.11
N SER A 310 8.48 -18.16 3.69
CA SER A 310 8.03 -18.03 5.08
C SER A 310 7.25 -16.76 5.33
N PHE A 311 6.47 -16.78 6.41
CA PHE A 311 5.69 -15.66 6.90
C PHE A 311 6.07 -15.40 8.36
N HIS A 312 6.57 -14.21 8.66
CA HIS A 312 6.96 -13.80 10.01
C HIS A 312 6.06 -12.66 10.47
N ILE A 313 5.36 -12.83 11.58
CA ILE A 313 4.57 -11.76 12.22
C ILE A 313 5.31 -11.31 13.47
N CYS A 314 5.82 -10.09 13.46
CA CYS A 314 6.64 -9.51 14.51
C CYS A 314 5.82 -8.55 15.37
N GLN A 315 6.02 -8.62 16.69
CA GLN A 315 5.36 -7.74 17.66
C GLN A 315 3.84 -7.61 17.46
N PRO A 316 3.10 -8.72 17.26
CA PRO A 316 1.66 -8.60 17.17
C PRO A 316 1.08 -8.11 18.50
N HIS A 317 -0.12 -7.55 18.44
CA HIS A 317 -0.88 -7.21 19.65
C HIS A 317 -1.00 -8.45 20.58
N PRO A 318 -0.94 -8.32 21.92
CA PRO A 318 -1.01 -9.47 22.84
C PRO A 318 -2.23 -10.39 22.63
N LEU A 319 -3.36 -9.82 22.19
CA LEU A 319 -4.58 -10.57 21.84
C LEU A 319 -4.57 -11.24 20.47
N PHE A 320 -3.47 -11.14 19.71
CA PHE A 320 -3.37 -11.73 18.37
C PHE A 320 -3.52 -13.25 18.39
N HIS A 321 -3.15 -13.94 19.48
CA HIS A 321 -3.40 -15.37 19.64
C HIS A 321 -4.89 -15.76 19.51
N LYS A 322 -5.83 -14.83 19.72
CA LYS A 322 -7.26 -15.04 19.50
C LYS A 322 -7.67 -14.93 18.03
N VAL A 323 -6.87 -14.21 17.22
CA VAL A 323 -7.15 -13.93 15.81
C VAL A 323 -6.29 -14.81 14.89
N SER A 324 -5.12 -15.26 15.35
CA SER A 324 -4.24 -16.14 14.60
C SER A 324 -4.91 -17.43 14.11
N PRO A 325 -5.87 -18.06 14.82
CA PRO A 325 -6.55 -19.24 14.28
C PRO A 325 -7.44 -18.92 13.07
N ILE A 326 -8.03 -17.72 13.01
CA ILE A 326 -8.79 -17.23 11.85
C ILE A 326 -7.84 -16.95 10.69
N LEU A 327 -6.71 -16.31 10.95
CA LEU A 327 -5.67 -16.11 9.95
C LEU A 327 -5.18 -17.44 9.36
N LYS A 328 -4.87 -18.42 10.23
CA LYS A 328 -4.46 -19.76 9.82
C LYS A 328 -5.54 -20.44 8.97
N TYR A 329 -6.82 -20.24 9.27
CA TYR A 329 -7.91 -20.80 8.46
C TYR A 329 -7.89 -20.28 7.00
N ILE A 330 -7.50 -19.03 6.79
CA ILE A 330 -7.36 -18.43 5.44
C ILE A 330 -6.13 -19.00 4.70
N LEU A 331 -5.09 -19.39 5.44
CA LEU A 331 -3.87 -19.96 4.89
C LEU A 331 -4.08 -21.41 4.46
N ASP A 332 -3.44 -21.81 3.35
CA ASP A 332 -3.33 -23.22 3.00
C ASP A 332 -2.38 -23.97 3.97
N PRO A 333 -2.47 -25.31 4.07
CA PRO A 333 -1.64 -26.10 4.97
C PRO A 333 -0.13 -25.83 4.86
N LYS A 334 0.39 -25.67 3.62
CA LYS A 334 1.82 -25.43 3.42
C LYS A 334 2.24 -24.08 3.98
N ALA A 335 1.42 -23.05 3.81
CA ALA A 335 1.68 -21.71 4.32
C ALA A 335 1.55 -21.63 5.86
N ARG A 336 0.60 -22.37 6.47
CA ARG A 336 0.45 -22.42 7.94
C ARG A 336 1.70 -22.94 8.64
N LYS A 337 2.28 -24.03 8.13
CA LYS A 337 3.52 -24.62 8.65
C LYS A 337 4.74 -23.67 8.53
N ARG A 338 4.62 -22.65 7.68
CA ARG A 338 5.65 -21.62 7.42
C ARG A 338 5.34 -20.27 8.07
N LEU A 339 4.28 -20.20 8.88
CA LEU A 339 3.90 -18.99 9.63
C LEU A 339 4.51 -19.03 11.02
N ILE A 340 5.39 -18.07 11.30
CA ILE A 340 6.03 -17.86 12.61
C ILE A 340 5.56 -16.54 13.20
N VAL A 341 5.28 -16.55 14.51
CA VAL A 341 4.85 -15.37 15.25
C VAL A 341 5.87 -15.05 16.33
N HIS A 342 6.45 -13.86 16.27
CA HIS A 342 7.48 -13.37 17.18
C HIS A 342 6.88 -12.41 18.20
N TYR A 343 6.58 -12.93 19.39
CA TYR A 343 6.09 -12.16 20.52
C TYR A 343 7.25 -11.50 21.29
N GLY A 344 7.07 -10.27 21.74
CA GLY A 344 8.03 -9.57 22.60
C GLY A 344 7.66 -8.10 22.81
N ALA A 345 7.68 -7.66 24.08
CA ALA A 345 7.46 -6.26 24.42
C ALA A 345 8.66 -5.37 24.05
N SER A 346 9.89 -5.90 24.16
CA SER A 346 11.12 -5.22 23.74
C SER A 346 11.59 -5.67 22.36
N LEU A 347 12.31 -4.77 21.67
CA LEU A 347 12.92 -5.05 20.38
C LEU A 347 13.96 -6.18 20.50
N ASP A 348 14.80 -6.17 21.53
CA ASP A 348 15.82 -7.21 21.75
C ASP A 348 15.25 -8.62 21.81
N ARG A 349 14.06 -8.81 22.41
CA ARG A 349 13.39 -10.11 22.46
C ARG A 349 12.93 -10.57 21.09
N VAL A 350 12.39 -9.65 20.28
CA VAL A 350 11.98 -9.95 18.91
C VAL A 350 13.19 -10.24 18.05
N GLN A 351 14.27 -9.46 18.15
CA GLN A 351 15.52 -9.73 17.45
C GLN A 351 16.13 -11.07 17.84
N THR A 352 16.17 -11.39 19.14
CA THR A 352 16.65 -12.70 19.62
C THR A 352 15.83 -13.85 19.05
N SER A 353 14.51 -13.67 18.93
CA SER A 353 13.62 -14.65 18.28
C SER A 353 13.90 -14.76 16.78
N MET A 354 14.01 -13.63 16.09
CA MET A 354 14.26 -13.52 14.65
C MET A 354 15.64 -14.09 14.25
N LYS A 355 16.65 -13.94 15.11
CA LYS A 355 18.00 -14.50 14.90
C LYS A 355 17.99 -16.02 14.74
N LYS A 356 17.05 -16.74 15.38
CA LYS A 356 16.88 -18.20 15.23
C LYS A 356 16.46 -18.62 13.81
N PHE A 357 15.94 -17.67 13.04
CA PHE A 357 15.45 -17.84 11.67
C PHE A 357 16.35 -17.13 10.64
N GLY A 358 17.59 -16.77 11.03
CA GLY A 358 18.56 -16.17 10.12
C GLY A 358 18.39 -14.67 9.88
N PHE A 359 17.67 -13.96 10.75
CA PHE A 359 17.53 -12.50 10.70
C PHE A 359 18.32 -11.85 11.84
N ASP A 360 19.52 -11.38 11.52
CA ASP A 360 20.31 -10.54 12.42
C ASP A 360 19.92 -9.06 12.31
N GLY A 361 20.52 -8.21 13.16
CA GLY A 361 20.24 -6.77 13.18
C GLY A 361 20.42 -6.09 11.82
N SER A 362 21.45 -6.50 11.07
CA SER A 362 21.76 -5.95 9.74
C SER A 362 20.68 -6.21 8.67
N ARG A 363 19.80 -7.19 8.90
CA ARG A 363 18.73 -7.60 7.98
C ARG A 363 17.33 -7.18 8.42
N LEU A 364 17.22 -6.58 9.60
CA LEU A 364 15.96 -6.16 10.18
C LEU A 364 15.74 -4.65 9.99
N PRO A 365 14.50 -4.21 9.75
CA PRO A 365 14.16 -2.80 9.78
C PRO A 365 14.44 -2.16 11.14
N LEU A 366 14.73 -0.85 11.15
CA LEU A 366 14.90 -0.06 12.37
C LEU A 366 13.72 -0.22 13.34
N GLU A 367 12.49 -0.33 12.82
CA GLU A 367 11.27 -0.50 13.62
C GLU A 367 11.21 -1.83 14.38
N LEU A 368 11.99 -2.82 13.95
CA LEU A 368 12.20 -4.12 14.61
C LEU A 368 13.55 -4.20 15.33
N GLY A 369 14.20 -3.04 15.55
CA GLY A 369 15.48 -2.90 16.25
C GLY A 369 16.72 -3.14 15.39
N GLY A 370 16.55 -3.41 14.08
CA GLY A 370 17.66 -3.65 13.18
C GLY A 370 18.32 -2.37 12.66
N GLU A 371 19.06 -2.50 11.57
CA GLU A 371 19.87 -1.43 10.97
C GLU A 371 19.34 -0.97 9.61
N VAL A 372 18.37 -1.69 9.05
CA VAL A 372 17.82 -1.38 7.72
C VAL A 372 16.86 -0.20 7.82
N MET A 373 17.24 0.91 7.21
CA MET A 373 16.39 2.09 7.11
C MET A 373 15.48 2.02 5.88
N LEU A 374 14.19 2.24 6.07
CA LEU A 374 13.20 2.24 4.99
C LEU A 374 12.74 3.66 4.68
N ASP A 375 13.28 4.22 3.59
CA ASP A 375 12.79 5.46 3.00
C ASP A 375 12.02 5.15 1.71
N MET A 376 10.70 5.03 1.83
CA MET A 376 9.84 4.70 0.70
C MET A 376 9.77 5.81 -0.34
N SER A 377 9.93 7.08 0.06
CA SER A 377 9.93 8.20 -0.88
C SER A 377 11.20 8.17 -1.75
N LYS A 378 12.36 7.93 -1.13
CA LYS A 378 13.62 7.74 -1.84
C LYS A 378 13.58 6.49 -2.72
N TRP A 379 13.01 5.38 -2.22
CA TRP A 379 12.87 4.16 -3.00
C TRP A 379 11.99 4.36 -4.24
N VAL A 380 10.80 4.96 -4.09
CA VAL A 380 9.89 5.28 -5.22
C VAL A 380 10.60 6.16 -6.25
N SER A 381 11.29 7.22 -5.80
CA SER A 381 12.03 8.12 -6.70
C SER A 381 13.13 7.38 -7.47
N SER A 382 13.90 6.55 -6.77
CA SER A 382 15.00 5.78 -7.37
C SER A 382 14.46 4.76 -8.39
N ARG A 383 13.34 4.11 -8.04
CA ARG A 383 12.70 3.14 -8.92
C ARG A 383 12.12 3.81 -10.17
N PHE A 384 11.50 4.98 -10.04
CA PHE A 384 10.99 5.75 -11.17
C PHE A 384 12.11 6.04 -12.19
N ILE A 385 13.26 6.54 -11.70
CA ILE A 385 14.44 6.83 -12.54
C ILE A 385 14.94 5.55 -13.23
N GLN A 386 14.99 4.41 -12.53
CA GLN A 386 15.41 3.12 -13.08
C GLN A 386 14.49 2.66 -14.23
N GLU A 387 13.18 2.81 -14.07
CA GLU A 387 12.18 2.42 -15.07
C GLU A 387 12.23 3.34 -16.31
N CYS A 388 12.45 4.64 -16.12
CA CYS A 388 12.66 5.58 -17.22
C CYS A 388 13.90 5.21 -18.05
N LYS A 389 15.02 4.90 -17.40
CA LYS A 389 16.26 4.47 -18.10
C LYS A 389 16.07 3.19 -18.89
N SER A 390 15.37 2.21 -18.32
CA SER A 390 15.06 0.93 -18.99
C SER A 390 14.17 1.11 -20.21
N SER A 391 13.29 2.11 -20.20
CA SER A 391 12.41 2.41 -21.33
C SER A 391 13.17 3.05 -22.49
N GLN A 392 14.16 3.91 -22.22
CA GLN A 392 14.99 4.56 -23.23
C GLN A 392 15.91 3.57 -23.96
N THR A 393 16.51 2.62 -23.23
CA THR A 393 17.40 1.61 -23.83
C THR A 393 16.65 0.64 -24.74
N ALA A 394 15.39 0.33 -24.41
CA ALA A 394 14.53 -0.48 -25.26
C ALA A 394 14.17 0.22 -26.58
N SER A 395 13.95 1.55 -26.56
CA SER A 395 13.64 2.34 -27.76
C SER A 395 14.86 2.49 -28.69
N SER A 396 16.07 2.67 -28.13
CA SER A 396 17.28 2.83 -28.95
C SER A 396 17.68 1.57 -29.71
N ALA A 397 17.32 0.39 -29.22
CA ALA A 397 17.64 -0.88 -29.88
C ALA A 397 16.72 -1.21 -31.09
N GLY A 398 15.59 -0.51 -31.24
CA GLY A 398 14.56 -0.82 -32.24
C GLY A 398 14.30 0.26 -33.30
N SER A 399 14.94 1.43 -33.23
CA SER A 399 14.65 2.55 -34.14
C SER A 399 15.67 2.66 -35.27
N SER A 400 15.42 1.92 -36.34
CA SER A 400 15.74 2.36 -37.70
C SER A 400 14.45 2.87 -38.35
N GLY A 401 14.06 4.11 -38.02
CA GLY A 401 13.06 4.89 -38.76
C GLY A 401 11.60 4.67 -38.37
N LEU A 402 11.11 5.37 -37.35
CA LEU A 402 9.77 5.99 -37.24
C LEU A 402 9.68 6.85 -35.96
N SER A 403 9.11 8.05 -36.08
CA SER A 403 9.16 9.14 -35.09
C SER A 403 8.32 8.89 -33.82
N ILE A 404 8.95 8.98 -32.64
CA ILE A 404 8.41 8.71 -31.29
C ILE A 404 7.91 10.02 -30.64
N HIS A 405 7.07 10.80 -31.32
CA HIS A 405 6.58 12.07 -30.75
C HIS A 405 5.34 11.95 -29.83
N SER A 406 4.58 10.84 -29.91
CA SER A 406 3.28 10.72 -29.22
C SER A 406 3.37 10.29 -27.74
N TYR A 407 4.38 9.51 -27.34
CA TYR A 407 4.49 9.03 -25.95
C TYR A 407 5.24 9.98 -25.00
N CYS A 408 6.18 10.81 -25.50
CA CYS A 408 6.94 11.76 -24.67
C CYS A 408 6.10 12.97 -24.22
N ALA A 409 5.06 13.36 -24.97
CA ALA A 409 4.19 14.47 -24.60
C ALA A 409 3.36 14.15 -23.33
N TYR A 410 2.87 12.91 -23.21
CA TYR A 410 2.10 12.47 -22.04
C TYR A 410 2.96 12.33 -20.77
N SER A 411 4.25 11.96 -20.91
CA SER A 411 5.17 11.84 -19.76
C SER A 411 5.65 13.20 -19.23
N ASN A 412 5.78 14.21 -20.08
CA ASN A 412 6.29 15.53 -19.64
C ASN A 412 5.29 16.30 -18.78
N GLU A 413 3.99 16.24 -19.06
CA GLU A 413 2.96 16.85 -18.20
C GLU A 413 2.84 16.16 -16.84
N HIS A 414 2.98 14.83 -16.78
CA HIS A 414 2.96 14.10 -15.50
C HIS A 414 4.27 14.23 -14.71
N ASN A 415 5.44 14.30 -15.37
CA ASN A 415 6.72 14.57 -14.71
C ASN A 415 6.73 15.93 -14.00
N ALA A 416 6.07 16.94 -14.59
CA ALA A 416 5.90 18.26 -13.96
C ALA A 416 5.05 18.23 -12.67
N GLN A 417 4.19 17.23 -12.48
CA GLN A 417 3.40 17.05 -11.26
C GLN A 417 4.10 16.16 -10.22
N ILE A 418 4.90 15.17 -10.65
CA ILE A 418 5.56 14.20 -9.77
C ILE A 418 6.74 14.82 -9.02
N VAL A 419 7.55 15.66 -9.67
CA VAL A 419 8.74 16.26 -9.04
C VAL A 419 8.36 17.19 -7.87
N PRO A 420 7.38 18.12 -8.01
CA PRO A 420 6.88 18.90 -6.86
C PRO A 420 6.21 18.04 -5.79
N PHE A 421 5.51 16.97 -6.17
CA PHE A 421 4.89 16.04 -5.23
C PHE A 421 5.92 15.31 -4.35
N LEU A 422 7.02 14.85 -4.93
CA LEU A 422 8.11 14.20 -4.19
C LEU A 422 8.81 15.17 -3.23
N ALA A 423 8.94 16.44 -3.61
CA ALA A 423 9.45 17.50 -2.73
C ALA A 423 8.47 17.78 -1.57
N PHE A 424 7.17 17.88 -1.85
CA PHE A 424 6.11 18.11 -0.85
C PHE A 424 5.96 16.94 0.14
N SER A 425 6.03 15.69 -0.34
CA SER A 425 5.97 14.48 0.50
C SER A 425 7.08 14.44 1.55
N ARG A 426 8.30 14.88 1.18
CA ARG A 426 9.44 14.98 2.12
C ARG A 426 9.19 16.00 3.24
N GLN A 427 8.63 17.17 2.92
CA GLN A 427 8.27 18.17 3.92
C GLN A 427 7.15 17.69 4.85
N SER A 428 6.13 17.02 4.31
CA SER A 428 5.04 16.46 5.10
C SER A 428 5.48 15.32 6.01
N TYR A 429 6.42 14.47 5.57
CA TYR A 429 6.98 13.39 6.39
C TYR A 429 7.83 13.93 7.54
N ALA A 430 8.68 14.93 7.27
CA ALA A 430 9.46 15.61 8.30
C ALA A 430 8.55 16.24 9.37
N ALA A 431 7.47 16.92 8.96
CA ALA A 431 6.50 17.52 9.89
C ALA A 431 5.75 16.46 10.72
N SER A 432 5.34 15.35 10.11
CA SER A 432 4.65 14.24 10.79
C SER A 432 5.56 13.54 11.80
N PHE A 433 6.83 13.29 11.44
CA PHE A 433 7.83 12.71 12.34
C PHE A 433 8.13 13.63 13.53
N ILE A 434 8.26 14.94 13.29
CA ILE A 434 8.43 15.94 14.37
C ILE A 434 7.21 15.96 15.31
N ASN A 435 5.99 15.87 14.77
CA ASN A 435 4.77 15.83 15.58
C ASN A 435 4.62 14.52 16.37
N ASP A 436 5.06 13.38 15.83
CA ASP A 436 5.10 12.11 16.55
C ASP A 436 6.15 12.11 17.67
N LEU A 437 7.30 12.77 17.46
CA LEU A 437 8.28 12.99 18.54
C LEU A 437 7.73 13.90 19.64
N LYS A 438 7.08 15.01 19.28
CA LYS A 438 6.45 15.94 20.23
C LYS A 438 5.31 15.30 21.03
N SER A 439 4.48 14.46 20.41
CA SER A 439 3.37 13.78 21.10
C SER A 439 3.86 12.77 22.14
N ARG A 440 5.01 12.11 21.88
CA ARG A 440 5.66 11.18 22.81
C ARG A 440 6.29 11.87 24.02
N GLU A 441 6.83 13.08 23.85
CA GLU A 441 7.29 13.91 24.98
C GLU A 441 6.12 14.28 25.90
N CYS A 442 4.96 14.63 25.33
CA CYS A 442 3.79 15.04 26.11
C CYS A 442 3.16 13.90 26.93
N SER A 443 3.22 12.66 26.44
CA SER A 443 2.70 11.48 27.15
C SER A 443 3.56 11.00 28.33
N THR A 444 4.81 11.47 28.43
CA THR A 444 5.73 11.03 29.49
C THR A 444 5.74 11.99 30.70
N ILE A 445 5.01 13.11 30.63
CA ILE A 445 5.05 14.20 31.65
C ILE A 445 3.80 14.18 32.57
N VAL A 446 2.80 13.35 32.34
CA VAL A 446 1.55 13.36 33.12
C VAL A 446 1.31 12.03 33.84
N SER A 447 2.10 11.73 34.88
CA SER A 447 1.69 10.80 35.95
C SER A 447 2.63 10.80 37.16
N GLU A 448 2.91 11.93 37.81
CA GLU A 448 3.43 11.93 39.18
C GLU A 448 2.74 13.03 39.99
N SER A 449 1.92 12.62 40.96
CA SER A 449 1.37 13.49 42.00
C SER A 449 2.44 13.70 43.09
N PRO A 450 2.61 14.92 43.63
CA PRO A 450 3.66 15.20 44.60
C PRO A 450 3.28 14.70 46.00
N SER A 451 4.15 13.93 46.63
CA SER A 451 4.20 13.77 48.08
C SER A 451 5.59 14.17 48.57
N ASP A 452 5.61 15.03 49.57
CA ASP A 452 6.79 15.67 50.14
C ASP A 452 7.83 14.66 50.68
N ASN A 453 9.08 14.77 50.22
CA ASN A 453 10.28 14.91 51.05
C ASN A 453 11.57 14.90 50.21
N GLU A 454 12.57 15.58 50.75
CA GLU A 454 13.80 16.04 50.12
C GLU A 454 14.72 14.96 49.49
N CYS A 455 15.39 15.41 48.42
CA CYS A 455 16.79 15.18 48.03
C CYS A 455 17.04 14.39 46.71
N SER A 456 17.25 15.18 45.64
CA SER A 456 17.97 14.93 44.37
C SER A 456 17.46 13.86 43.39
N PRO A 457 17.08 14.29 42.15
CA PRO A 457 17.71 13.73 40.95
C PRO A 457 17.87 14.76 39.80
N GLN A 458 18.98 15.50 39.74
CA GLN A 458 19.31 16.34 38.57
C GLN A 458 20.19 15.64 37.50
N ILE A 459 20.67 14.42 37.75
CA ILE A 459 21.69 13.77 36.89
C ILE A 459 21.09 12.93 35.74
N SER A 460 19.80 12.52 35.80
CA SER A 460 19.19 11.70 34.73
C SER A 460 18.55 12.54 33.61
N LEU A 461 18.04 13.73 33.92
CA LEU A 461 17.42 14.65 32.96
C LEU A 461 18.43 15.28 32.00
N SER A 462 19.64 15.62 32.48
CA SER A 462 20.70 16.16 31.61
C SER A 462 21.17 15.14 30.57
N LYS A 463 21.37 13.89 30.97
CA LYS A 463 21.81 12.80 30.07
C LYS A 463 20.83 12.53 28.93
N ASN A 464 19.51 12.61 29.17
CA ASN A 464 18.51 12.45 28.12
C ASN A 464 18.46 13.66 27.18
N ARG A 465 18.65 14.87 27.72
CA ARG A 465 18.71 16.12 26.94
C ARG A 465 19.94 16.15 26.02
N ASP A 466 21.08 15.71 26.52
CA ASP A 466 22.34 15.65 25.76
C ASP A 466 22.29 14.56 24.68
N ARG A 467 21.65 13.43 24.95
CA ARG A 467 21.45 12.35 23.95
C ARG A 467 20.52 12.80 22.83
N CYS A 468 19.49 13.59 23.13
CA CYS A 468 18.58 14.16 22.15
C CYS A 468 19.26 15.26 21.30
N ARG A 469 20.03 16.17 21.92
CA ARG A 469 20.86 17.16 21.22
C ARG A 469 21.90 16.50 20.30
N ALA A 470 22.51 15.39 20.73
CA ALA A 470 23.45 14.64 19.92
C ALA A 470 22.76 13.96 18.71
N GLN A 471 21.54 13.45 18.87
CA GLN A 471 20.76 12.90 17.75
C GLN A 471 20.29 13.99 16.77
N GLN A 472 19.85 15.14 17.28
CA GLN A 472 19.45 16.28 16.47
C GLN A 472 20.63 16.87 15.68
N SER A 473 21.81 16.98 16.30
CA SER A 473 23.03 17.44 15.63
C SER A 473 23.51 16.47 14.56
N ARG A 474 23.42 15.15 14.81
CA ARG A 474 23.73 14.12 13.79
C ARG A 474 22.78 14.18 12.60
N PHE A 475 21.51 14.50 12.83
CA PHE A 475 20.52 14.64 11.76
C PHE A 475 20.77 15.89 10.90
N LEU A 476 21.11 17.03 11.50
CA LEU A 476 21.45 18.26 10.78
C LEU A 476 22.71 18.09 9.92
N VAL A 477 23.76 17.47 10.46
CA VAL A 477 24.99 17.15 9.71
C VAL A 477 24.70 16.18 8.55
N LEU A 478 23.79 15.22 8.73
CA LEU A 478 23.39 14.30 7.66
C LEU A 478 22.61 15.03 6.56
N ASN A 479 21.76 15.99 6.91
CA ASN A 479 21.01 16.80 5.95
C ASN A 479 21.93 17.72 5.12
N GLU A 480 22.91 18.38 5.74
CA GLU A 480 23.88 19.20 5.00
C GLU A 480 24.72 18.33 4.06
N ARG A 481 25.17 17.17 4.52
CA ARG A 481 25.96 16.24 3.69
C ARG A 481 25.17 15.68 2.49
N ILE A 482 23.86 15.50 2.63
CA ILE A 482 22.96 15.10 1.54
C ILE A 482 22.77 16.25 0.54
N LEU A 483 22.66 17.50 1.01
CA LEU A 483 22.57 18.67 0.13
C LEU A 483 23.87 18.90 -0.64
N ASP A 484 25.03 18.67 -0.02
CA ASP A 484 26.33 18.71 -0.68
C ASP A 484 26.47 17.60 -1.73
N GLU A 485 26.04 16.37 -1.42
CA GLU A 485 26.06 15.26 -2.40
C GLU A 485 25.14 15.52 -3.61
N ILE A 486 23.98 16.17 -3.40
CA ILE A 486 23.09 16.58 -4.49
C ILE A 486 23.74 17.66 -5.35
N ALA A 487 24.41 18.66 -4.75
CA ALA A 487 25.14 19.70 -5.47
C ALA A 487 26.34 19.13 -6.26
N ILE A 488 26.96 18.06 -5.76
CA ILE A 488 28.05 17.33 -6.45
C ILE A 488 27.51 16.52 -7.63
N ILE A 489 26.35 15.85 -7.48
CA ILE A 489 25.72 15.09 -8.56
C ILE A 489 25.32 16.02 -9.72
N ASP A 490 24.81 17.21 -9.42
CA ASP A 490 24.44 18.22 -10.42
C ASP A 490 25.67 18.74 -11.21
N ARG A 491 26.82 18.91 -10.53
CA ARG A 491 28.10 19.32 -11.16
C ARG A 491 28.83 18.21 -11.91
N SER A 492 28.59 16.94 -11.58
CA SER A 492 29.30 15.80 -12.20
C SER A 492 28.74 15.37 -13.56
N SER A 493 27.70 16.04 -14.08
CA SER A 493 27.03 15.71 -15.34
C SER A 493 27.79 16.16 -16.61
N GLN A 494 29.04 16.64 -16.50
CA GLN A 494 29.82 17.14 -17.65
C GLN A 494 31.32 16.79 -17.61
N VAL A 495 31.74 15.52 -17.48
CA VAL A 495 33.12 15.09 -17.85
C VAL A 495 33.14 13.60 -18.30
N PRO A 496 33.92 13.19 -19.32
CA PRO A 496 34.00 11.80 -19.77
C PRO A 496 34.91 10.94 -18.87
N ALA A 497 34.57 9.66 -18.79
CA ALA A 497 35.16 8.67 -17.88
C ALA A 497 36.65 8.39 -18.10
N GLN A 498 37.41 8.34 -17.00
CA GLN A 498 38.71 7.66 -16.92
C GLN A 498 38.67 6.51 -15.89
N CYS A 499 39.39 5.44 -16.24
CA CYS A 499 39.49 4.17 -15.53
C CYS A 499 40.24 4.27 -14.19
N ILE A 500 39.77 3.54 -13.17
CA ILE A 500 40.47 3.33 -11.89
C ILE A 500 40.50 1.81 -11.57
N PRO A 501 41.62 1.27 -11.05
CA PRO A 501 41.86 -0.17 -10.91
C PRO A 501 41.38 -0.77 -9.58
N SER A 502 41.32 -2.11 -9.57
CA SER A 502 40.86 -3.01 -8.52
C SER A 502 41.62 -2.92 -7.19
N PRO A 503 40.96 -3.12 -6.02
CA PRO A 503 41.66 -3.32 -4.76
C PRO A 503 41.85 -4.79 -4.39
N SER A 504 43.05 -5.06 -3.90
CA SER A 504 43.57 -6.32 -3.37
C SER A 504 43.06 -6.67 -1.98
N THR A 505 43.00 -7.98 -1.75
CA THR A 505 42.81 -8.72 -0.49
C THR A 505 43.75 -8.34 0.66
N SER A 506 43.23 -8.30 1.90
CA SER A 506 43.68 -9.12 3.06
C SER A 506 43.24 -8.50 4.41
N ALA A 507 42.77 -9.35 5.34
CA ALA A 507 43.21 -9.40 6.74
C ALA A 507 42.31 -10.37 7.54
N SER A 508 42.93 -11.43 8.05
CA SER A 508 42.36 -12.45 8.92
C SER A 508 42.50 -12.01 10.38
N HIS A 509 41.42 -12.03 11.16
CA HIS A 509 41.46 -11.85 12.61
C HIS A 509 41.00 -13.15 13.30
N LYS A 510 41.94 -13.82 13.96
CA LYS A 510 41.71 -14.90 14.92
C LYS A 510 40.99 -14.35 16.15
N VAL A 511 39.88 -15.00 16.55
CA VAL A 511 39.22 -14.79 17.84
C VAL A 511 39.35 -16.07 18.67
N GLN A 512 39.74 -15.85 19.91
CA GLN A 512 40.14 -16.81 20.94
C GLN A 512 38.90 -17.41 21.62
N GLU A 513 38.81 -18.73 21.68
CA GLU A 513 37.80 -19.47 22.46
C GLU A 513 38.05 -19.31 23.97
N ARG A 514 36.96 -19.14 24.74
CA ARG A 514 36.95 -19.33 26.19
C ARG A 514 35.84 -20.30 26.54
N ASP A 515 36.24 -21.39 27.17
CA ASP A 515 35.40 -22.39 27.80
C ASP A 515 34.75 -21.84 29.08
N THR A 516 33.47 -22.14 29.29
CA THR A 516 32.83 -22.07 30.60
C THR A 516 31.89 -23.26 30.78
N GLU A 517 32.21 -24.08 31.78
CA GLU A 517 31.44 -25.23 32.27
C GLU A 517 30.13 -24.82 32.99
N PRO A 518 29.16 -25.74 33.15
CA PRO A 518 27.83 -25.44 33.68
C PRO A 518 27.72 -25.73 35.19
N THR A 519 27.10 -24.80 35.93
CA THR A 519 26.72 -25.03 37.34
C THR A 519 25.23 -25.38 37.44
N SER A 520 24.96 -26.56 37.97
CA SER A 520 23.63 -27.08 38.34
C SER A 520 23.15 -26.52 39.68
N ALA A 521 21.90 -26.10 39.77
CA ALA A 521 21.18 -26.06 41.05
C ALA A 521 19.67 -26.22 40.81
N GLY A 522 19.11 -27.27 41.39
CA GLY A 522 17.69 -27.59 41.34
C GLY A 522 16.85 -26.77 42.31
N THR A 523 15.55 -26.67 42.05
CA THR A 523 14.58 -26.21 43.04
C THR A 523 13.29 -27.01 42.92
N VAL A 524 12.93 -27.59 44.05
CA VAL A 524 11.78 -28.46 44.35
C VAL A 524 10.46 -27.67 44.24
N ARG A 525 9.42 -28.29 43.64
CA ARG A 525 8.03 -27.80 43.66
C ARG A 525 7.16 -28.73 44.51
N PRO A 526 6.24 -28.20 45.34
CA PRO A 526 5.25 -29.00 46.06
C PRO A 526 3.94 -29.17 45.25
N PRO A 527 3.06 -30.12 45.63
CA PRO A 527 2.06 -30.71 44.75
C PRO A 527 0.64 -30.10 44.85
N ASP A 528 -0.06 -30.26 43.73
CA ASP A 528 -1.49 -30.47 43.50
C ASP A 528 -2.55 -29.91 44.47
N ARG A 529 -3.38 -29.02 43.92
CA ARG A 529 -4.75 -28.77 44.42
C ARG A 529 -5.77 -28.96 43.29
N VAL A 530 -6.51 -30.06 43.41
CA VAL A 530 -7.71 -30.39 42.66
C VAL A 530 -8.85 -29.46 43.07
N LEU A 531 -9.44 -28.73 42.12
CA LEU A 531 -10.74 -28.09 42.29
C LEU A 531 -11.60 -28.28 41.04
N SER A 532 -12.57 -29.18 41.16
CA SER A 532 -13.69 -29.35 40.25
C SER A 532 -14.76 -28.28 40.50
N SER A 533 -15.09 -27.47 39.50
CA SER A 533 -16.41 -26.84 39.44
C SER A 533 -16.85 -26.63 37.99
N ALA A 534 -17.98 -27.24 37.64
CA ALA A 534 -18.59 -27.14 36.32
C ALA A 534 -19.36 -25.81 36.15
N PRO A 535 -19.24 -25.10 35.03
CA PRO A 535 -19.95 -23.84 34.83
C PRO A 535 -21.39 -24.07 34.36
N ARG A 536 -22.36 -23.63 35.18
CA ARG A 536 -23.78 -23.52 34.78
C ARG A 536 -23.96 -22.44 33.72
N ARG A 537 -24.35 -22.84 32.50
CA ARG A 537 -24.76 -21.93 31.41
C ARG A 537 -26.07 -21.21 31.79
N ARG A 538 -26.00 -19.91 32.10
CA ARG A 538 -27.18 -19.02 32.08
C ARG A 538 -27.41 -18.58 30.64
N SER A 539 -28.49 -19.04 30.01
CA SER A 539 -28.98 -18.50 28.74
C SER A 539 -29.36 -17.03 28.96
N LYS A 540 -28.64 -16.10 28.34
CA LYS A 540 -29.02 -14.68 28.34
C LYS A 540 -30.33 -14.56 27.56
N SER A 541 -31.42 -14.27 28.27
CA SER A 541 -32.71 -13.91 27.70
C SER A 541 -32.51 -12.82 26.63
N LYS A 542 -32.98 -13.08 25.39
CA LYS A 542 -33.02 -12.08 24.32
C LYS A 542 -33.81 -10.88 24.86
N ARG A 543 -33.16 -9.72 25.01
CA ARG A 543 -33.86 -8.47 25.36
C ARG A 543 -34.94 -8.23 24.29
N CYS A 544 -36.20 -8.31 24.69
CA CYS A 544 -37.34 -8.07 23.81
C CYS A 544 -37.22 -6.64 23.25
N ARG A 545 -37.41 -6.48 21.95
CA ARG A 545 -37.38 -5.15 21.31
C ARG A 545 -38.56 -4.33 21.81
N ASP A 546 -38.37 -3.02 22.01
CA ASP A 546 -39.48 -2.12 22.39
C ASP A 546 -40.52 -2.09 21.26
N PRO A 547 -41.76 -2.59 21.49
CA PRO A 547 -42.78 -2.67 20.46
C PRO A 547 -43.27 -1.31 19.99
N ARG A 548 -43.13 -0.25 20.80
CA ARG A 548 -43.49 1.12 20.39
C ARG A 548 -42.57 1.64 19.31
N MET A 549 -41.29 1.33 19.42
CA MET A 549 -40.29 1.74 18.43
C MET A 549 -40.46 0.99 17.11
N GLU A 550 -40.94 -0.26 17.12
CA GLU A 550 -41.28 -0.99 15.89
C GLU A 550 -42.48 -0.34 15.18
N ARG A 551 -43.55 -0.03 15.92
CA ARG A 551 -44.69 0.72 15.35
C ARG A 551 -44.31 2.08 14.78
N ALA A 552 -43.38 2.81 15.44
CA ALA A 552 -42.89 4.09 14.94
C ALA A 552 -42.13 3.94 13.60
N VAL A 553 -41.35 2.87 13.45
CA VAL A 553 -40.68 2.53 12.18
C VAL A 553 -41.72 2.23 11.11
N ASP A 554 -42.68 1.34 11.40
CA ASP A 554 -43.72 0.93 10.45
C ASP A 554 -44.55 2.13 9.98
N THR A 555 -44.92 3.03 10.90
CA THR A 555 -45.68 4.25 10.57
C THR A 555 -44.89 5.17 9.65
N ARG A 556 -43.59 5.37 9.92
CA ARG A 556 -42.73 6.23 9.09
C ARG A 556 -42.43 5.62 7.71
N VAL A 557 -42.37 4.29 7.64
CA VAL A 557 -42.21 3.58 6.36
C VAL A 557 -43.48 3.69 5.52
N ALA A 558 -44.66 3.61 6.16
CA ALA A 558 -45.95 3.78 5.49
C ALA A 558 -46.16 5.23 4.99
N ASP A 559 -45.72 6.23 5.75
CA ASP A 559 -45.74 7.64 5.36
C ASP A 559 -44.36 8.32 5.48
N PRO A 560 -43.58 8.34 4.37
CA PRO A 560 -42.28 9.01 4.30
C PRO A 560 -42.32 10.54 4.42
N GLN A 561 -43.48 11.19 4.44
CA GLN A 561 -43.60 12.65 4.67
C GLN A 561 -43.89 13.02 6.14
N MET A 562 -44.34 12.07 6.96
CA MET A 562 -44.59 12.25 8.40
C MET A 562 -43.35 12.77 9.18
N SER A 563 -43.50 13.65 10.17
CA SER A 563 -42.31 14.03 10.95
C SER A 563 -41.81 12.87 11.82
N LEU A 564 -40.51 12.84 12.16
CA LEU A 564 -39.97 11.84 13.08
C LEU A 564 -40.62 11.91 14.47
N PHE A 565 -41.09 13.09 14.86
CA PHE A 565 -41.81 13.28 16.12
C PHE A 565 -43.17 12.60 16.06
N ASP A 566 -43.94 12.86 15.01
CA ASP A 566 -45.27 12.28 14.83
C ASP A 566 -45.20 10.75 14.71
N ALA A 567 -44.21 10.22 14.00
CA ALA A 567 -43.99 8.78 13.92
C ALA A 567 -43.71 8.15 15.30
N LEU A 568 -42.98 8.84 16.20
CA LEU A 568 -42.77 8.38 17.57
C LEU A 568 -44.07 8.44 18.38
N VAL A 569 -44.84 9.52 18.25
CA VAL A 569 -46.15 9.66 18.92
C VAL A 569 -47.10 8.55 18.45
N SER A 570 -47.18 8.29 17.15
CA SER A 570 -47.96 7.17 16.58
C SER A 570 -47.47 5.79 17.02
N GLY A 571 -46.16 5.63 17.27
CA GLY A 571 -45.60 4.43 17.88
C GLY A 571 -46.05 4.16 19.32
N GLY A 572 -46.58 5.19 20.00
CA GLY A 572 -47.02 5.18 21.39
C GLY A 572 -46.02 5.80 22.37
N PHE A 573 -45.10 6.65 21.90
CA PHE A 573 -44.27 7.47 22.78
C PHE A 573 -45.06 8.70 23.22
N ASP A 574 -45.22 8.85 24.53
CA ASP A 574 -45.97 9.94 25.14
C ASP A 574 -45.00 11.09 25.49
N PHE A 575 -45.15 12.20 24.79
CA PHE A 575 -44.43 13.45 25.04
C PHE A 575 -45.42 14.51 25.51
N PRO A 576 -45.17 15.21 26.64
CA PRO A 576 -46.06 16.26 27.12
C PRO A 576 -46.18 17.38 26.08
N SER A 577 -47.33 18.05 25.95
CA SER A 577 -47.55 19.09 24.93
C SER A 577 -46.37 20.07 24.87
N ARG A 578 -45.68 20.11 23.72
CA ARG A 578 -44.38 20.78 23.58
C ARG A 578 -44.49 22.26 23.99
N PRO A 579 -43.90 22.66 25.13
CA PRO A 579 -43.82 24.07 25.50
C PRO A 579 -43.00 24.82 24.45
N THR A 580 -43.47 25.98 24.03
CA THR A 580 -42.77 26.87 23.10
C THR A 580 -41.37 27.18 23.67
N GLY A 581 -40.32 26.89 22.90
CA GLY A 581 -38.92 27.19 23.28
C GLY A 581 -38.08 26.01 23.78
N LEU A 582 -38.65 24.80 23.97
CA LEU A 582 -37.84 23.63 24.36
C LEU A 582 -37.16 22.95 23.17
N THR A 583 -35.85 22.71 23.33
CA THR A 583 -35.04 21.95 22.38
C THR A 583 -35.34 20.45 22.48
N ASP A 584 -35.09 19.70 21.40
CA ASP A 584 -35.26 18.24 21.37
C ASP A 584 -34.41 17.49 22.42
N ARG A 585 -33.36 18.12 22.97
CA ARG A 585 -32.51 17.54 24.03
C ARG A 585 -33.12 17.66 25.42
N THR A 586 -33.85 18.73 25.68
CA THR A 586 -34.46 19.04 26.98
C THR A 586 -35.89 18.51 27.10
N PHE A 587 -36.48 18.10 25.98
CA PHE A 587 -37.83 17.57 25.91
C PHE A 587 -37.82 16.04 26.03
N HIS A 588 -38.46 15.48 27.05
CA HIS A 588 -38.39 14.07 27.43
C HIS A 588 -39.74 13.37 27.33
N ASP A 589 -39.73 12.07 27.02
CA ASP A 589 -40.92 11.23 27.10
C ASP A 589 -41.27 10.88 28.57
N ARG A 590 -42.39 10.19 28.78
CA ARG A 590 -42.82 9.70 30.11
C ARG A 590 -41.80 8.78 30.80
N GLU A 591 -40.84 8.22 30.08
CA GLU A 591 -39.77 7.36 30.61
C GLU A 591 -38.49 8.14 30.91
N GLY A 592 -38.50 9.47 30.75
CA GLY A 592 -37.33 10.31 30.96
C GLY A 592 -36.29 10.19 29.85
N VAL A 593 -36.66 9.68 28.67
CA VAL A 593 -35.76 9.62 27.50
C VAL A 593 -35.99 10.85 26.62
N SER A 594 -34.91 11.56 26.29
CA SER A 594 -35.02 12.77 25.47
C SER A 594 -35.56 12.47 24.06
N LEU A 595 -36.31 13.40 23.49
CA LEU A 595 -36.84 13.30 22.12
C LEU A 595 -35.70 13.12 21.12
N HIS A 596 -34.58 13.81 21.30
CA HIS A 596 -33.38 13.65 20.48
C HIS A 596 -32.88 12.19 20.46
N GLN A 597 -32.82 11.53 21.62
CA GLN A 597 -32.42 10.13 21.71
C GLN A 597 -33.41 9.20 20.98
N ARG A 598 -34.72 9.41 21.15
CA ARG A 598 -35.75 8.62 20.45
C ARG A 598 -35.72 8.82 18.93
N LYS A 599 -35.57 10.05 18.45
CA LYS A 599 -35.40 10.35 17.02
C LYS A 599 -34.17 9.66 16.44
N ASN A 600 -33.04 9.71 17.14
CA ASN A 600 -31.82 9.03 16.70
C ASN A 600 -31.99 7.50 16.67
N GLN A 601 -32.71 6.91 17.63
CA GLN A 601 -33.04 5.48 17.62
C GLN A 601 -33.93 5.12 16.41
N LEU A 602 -34.95 5.92 16.14
CA LEU A 602 -35.83 5.74 14.98
C LEU A 602 -35.05 5.85 13.66
N CYS A 603 -34.21 6.87 13.47
CA CYS A 603 -33.38 7.02 12.27
C CYS A 603 -32.40 5.86 12.05
N ARG A 604 -31.81 5.30 13.11
CA ARG A 604 -30.96 4.10 13.00
C ARG A 604 -31.78 2.91 12.50
N ARG A 605 -32.96 2.69 13.06
CA ARG A 605 -33.83 1.58 12.63
C ARG A 605 -34.38 1.77 11.23
N LEU A 606 -34.67 2.99 10.80
CA LEU A 606 -35.08 3.25 9.42
C LEU A 606 -33.99 2.95 8.41
N ARG A 607 -32.71 3.25 8.73
CA ARG A 607 -31.58 2.83 7.89
C ARG A 607 -31.44 1.31 7.85
N ASP A 608 -31.58 0.64 8.99
CA ASP A 608 -31.57 -0.83 9.04
C ASP A 608 -32.74 -1.42 8.23
N TYR A 609 -33.93 -0.81 8.29
CA TYR A 609 -35.09 -1.23 7.51
C TYR A 609 -34.84 -1.04 6.01
N GLN A 610 -34.32 0.11 5.59
CA GLN A 610 -33.98 0.39 4.19
C GLN A 610 -32.91 -0.58 3.66
N LEU A 611 -31.91 -0.95 4.46
CA LEU A 611 -30.88 -1.91 4.07
C LEU A 611 -31.38 -3.35 3.95
N ASN A 612 -32.43 -3.70 4.70
CA ASN A 612 -33.03 -5.03 4.70
C ASN A 612 -34.38 -5.06 3.99
N ASP A 613 -34.66 -4.06 3.15
CA ASP A 613 -35.91 -3.98 2.41
C ASP A 613 -35.93 -5.13 1.38
N PRO A 614 -36.87 -6.10 1.48
CA PRO A 614 -36.90 -7.27 0.59
C PRO A 614 -37.05 -6.89 -0.88
N ARG A 615 -37.49 -5.66 -1.17
CA ARG A 615 -37.57 -5.11 -2.52
C ARG A 615 -36.20 -4.88 -3.15
N ILE A 616 -35.17 -4.57 -2.37
CA ILE A 616 -33.79 -4.40 -2.85
C ILE A 616 -33.21 -5.75 -3.28
N ASP A 617 -33.43 -6.81 -2.51
CA ASP A 617 -33.01 -8.17 -2.87
C ASP A 617 -33.72 -8.66 -4.15
N LEU A 618 -34.99 -8.28 -4.32
CA LEU A 618 -35.75 -8.62 -5.52
C LEU A 618 -35.23 -7.85 -6.76
N ALA A 619 -34.86 -6.58 -6.61
CA ALA A 619 -34.22 -5.77 -7.64
C ALA A 619 -32.81 -6.30 -8.01
N ALA A 620 -32.00 -6.65 -7.02
CA ALA A 620 -30.70 -7.28 -7.23
C ALA A 620 -30.84 -8.62 -7.97
N SER A 621 -31.81 -9.44 -7.57
CA SER A 621 -32.13 -10.71 -8.25
C SER A 621 -32.64 -10.52 -9.68
N ALA A 622 -33.34 -9.43 -9.97
CA ALA A 622 -33.75 -9.08 -11.33
C ALA A 622 -32.54 -8.71 -12.21
N THR A 623 -31.62 -7.91 -11.67
CA THR A 623 -30.37 -7.53 -12.35
C THR A 623 -29.45 -8.74 -12.60
N MET A 624 -29.40 -9.68 -11.66
CA MET A 624 -28.62 -10.92 -11.84
C MET A 624 -29.23 -11.86 -12.90
N ARG A 625 -30.56 -11.80 -13.12
CA ARG A 625 -31.25 -12.59 -14.14
C ARG A 625 -31.21 -11.94 -15.52
N ASN A 626 -31.07 -10.62 -15.59
CA ASN A 626 -30.91 -9.86 -16.83
C ASN A 626 -29.86 -8.75 -16.64
N PRO A 627 -28.59 -9.01 -17.01
CA PRO A 627 -27.50 -8.04 -16.84
C PRO A 627 -27.69 -6.74 -17.62
N ASP A 628 -28.52 -6.75 -18.67
CA ASP A 628 -28.81 -5.58 -19.51
C ASP A 628 -29.99 -4.74 -18.95
N MET A 629 -30.62 -5.19 -17.86
CA MET A 629 -31.70 -4.45 -17.20
C MET A 629 -31.13 -3.21 -16.50
N SER A 630 -31.68 -2.05 -16.82
CA SER A 630 -31.27 -0.81 -16.14
C SER A 630 -31.59 -0.88 -14.65
N MET A 631 -30.78 -0.23 -13.81
CA MET A 631 -31.02 -0.19 -12.36
C MET A 631 -32.42 0.36 -12.03
N MET A 632 -32.97 1.27 -12.83
CA MET A 632 -34.30 1.83 -12.62
C MET A 632 -35.40 0.79 -12.89
N ASP A 633 -35.25 -0.01 -13.93
CA ASP A 633 -36.18 -1.11 -14.23
C ASP A 633 -36.08 -2.23 -13.19
N ALA A 634 -34.87 -2.54 -12.73
CA ALA A 634 -34.64 -3.50 -11.65
C ALA A 634 -35.31 -3.07 -10.34
N LEU A 635 -35.20 -1.79 -9.98
CA LEU A 635 -35.90 -1.21 -8.83
C LEU A 635 -37.42 -1.23 -9.04
N GLN A 636 -37.91 -0.96 -10.25
CA GLN A 636 -39.35 -1.06 -10.53
C GLN A 636 -39.85 -2.51 -10.42
N VAL A 637 -39.06 -3.51 -10.81
CA VAL A 637 -39.33 -4.95 -10.58
C VAL A 637 -39.31 -5.28 -9.09
N GLY A 638 -38.45 -4.62 -8.30
CA GLY A 638 -38.47 -4.64 -6.85
C GLY A 638 -39.73 -4.04 -6.23
N GLY A 639 -40.62 -3.42 -7.02
CA GLY A 639 -41.83 -2.76 -6.53
C GLY A 639 -41.59 -1.34 -6.01
N PHE A 640 -40.47 -0.71 -6.37
CA PHE A 640 -40.25 0.72 -6.11
C PHE A 640 -41.12 1.56 -7.07
N GLN A 641 -41.93 2.46 -6.51
CA GLN A 641 -42.71 3.42 -7.28
C GLN A 641 -41.99 4.77 -7.28
N PHE A 642 -41.65 5.26 -8.46
CA PHE A 642 -41.10 6.60 -8.63
C PHE A 642 -42.24 7.57 -8.98
N PRO A 643 -42.31 8.76 -8.36
CA PRO A 643 -43.32 9.74 -8.71
C PRO A 643 -43.20 10.11 -10.19
N LYS A 644 -44.31 10.05 -10.93
CA LYS A 644 -44.36 10.44 -12.35
C LYS A 644 -44.00 11.91 -12.46
N ILE A 645 -42.78 12.21 -12.91
CA ILE A 645 -42.38 13.58 -13.24
C ILE A 645 -43.26 14.03 -14.41
N GLY A 646 -44.15 14.99 -14.15
CA GLY A 646 -45.03 15.57 -15.17
C GLY A 646 -44.23 16.24 -16.30
N PRO A 647 -44.87 16.52 -17.44
CA PRO A 647 -44.20 17.09 -18.62
C PRO A 647 -43.48 18.42 -18.34
N ALA A 648 -43.89 19.18 -17.31
CA ALA A 648 -43.20 20.40 -16.87
C ALA A 648 -41.80 20.13 -16.27
N GLY A 649 -41.61 19.02 -15.54
CA GLY A 649 -40.30 18.65 -14.97
C GLY A 649 -39.31 18.13 -16.01
N LYS A 650 -39.80 17.61 -17.14
CA LYS A 650 -38.94 17.22 -18.28
C LYS A 650 -38.40 18.40 -19.07
N LYS A 651 -39.05 19.58 -18.98
CA LYS A 651 -38.61 20.81 -19.66
C LYS A 651 -37.45 21.48 -18.90
N SER A 652 -37.54 21.55 -17.57
CA SER A 652 -36.51 22.14 -16.70
C SER A 652 -35.15 21.42 -16.75
N ILE A 653 -35.12 20.11 -17.06
CA ILE A 653 -33.87 19.33 -17.15
C ILE A 653 -33.27 19.39 -18.57
N ARG A 654 -34.08 19.67 -19.60
CA ARG A 654 -33.59 19.82 -20.98
C ARG A 654 -33.05 21.22 -21.29
N ASP A 655 -33.47 22.23 -20.54
CA ASP A 655 -33.04 23.62 -20.76
C ASP A 655 -31.71 23.97 -20.04
N LEU A 656 -31.14 23.06 -19.23
CA LEU A 656 -29.74 23.13 -18.81
C LEU A 656 -28.85 22.57 -19.92
N ASP A 657 -28.66 23.33 -21.00
CA ASP A 657 -27.75 22.91 -22.05
C ASP A 657 -26.29 22.98 -21.54
N ASN A 658 -25.53 21.92 -21.79
CA ASN A 658 -24.14 21.79 -21.32
C ASN A 658 -23.26 22.95 -21.80
N VAL A 659 -23.63 23.58 -22.91
CA VAL A 659 -22.94 24.75 -23.49
C VAL A 659 -23.03 25.95 -22.55
N THR A 660 -24.18 26.20 -21.92
CA THR A 660 -24.40 27.34 -21.02
C THR A 660 -23.66 27.12 -19.70
N LEU A 661 -23.68 25.90 -19.16
CA LEU A 661 -22.97 25.57 -17.92
C LEU A 661 -21.44 25.63 -18.11
N THR A 662 -20.95 25.11 -19.23
CA THR A 662 -19.51 25.11 -19.57
C THR A 662 -19.01 26.53 -19.83
N SER A 663 -19.81 27.38 -20.49
CA SER A 663 -19.50 28.79 -20.70
C SER A 663 -19.41 29.56 -19.36
N ARG A 664 -20.36 29.31 -18.45
CA ARG A 664 -20.39 29.95 -17.13
C ARG A 664 -19.24 29.49 -16.23
N LEU A 665 -18.89 28.20 -16.26
CA LEU A 665 -17.71 27.66 -15.57
C LEU A 665 -16.40 28.23 -16.14
N LYS A 666 -16.32 28.44 -17.45
CA LYS A 666 -15.15 29.05 -18.09
C LYS A 666 -15.00 30.53 -17.72
N GLN A 667 -16.11 31.29 -17.66
CA GLN A 667 -16.09 32.67 -17.17
C GLN A 667 -15.63 32.77 -15.70
N LEU A 668 -16.14 31.90 -14.83
CA LEU A 668 -15.73 31.86 -13.42
C LEU A 668 -14.27 31.45 -13.24
N SER A 669 -13.78 30.50 -14.03
CA SER A 669 -12.38 30.09 -14.03
C SER A 669 -11.45 31.25 -14.44
N ASN A 670 -11.82 32.02 -15.47
CA ASN A 670 -11.07 33.19 -15.90
C ASN A 670 -11.09 34.31 -14.86
N LYS A 671 -12.24 34.55 -14.20
CA LYS A 671 -12.38 35.54 -13.13
C LYS A 671 -11.51 35.18 -11.92
N LEU A 672 -11.46 33.90 -11.56
CA LEU A 672 -10.58 33.40 -10.49
C LEU A 672 -9.09 33.54 -10.84
N ALA A 673 -8.70 33.31 -12.09
CA ALA A 673 -7.33 33.51 -12.55
C ALA A 673 -6.91 34.99 -12.48
N SER A 674 -7.81 35.90 -12.87
CA SER A 674 -7.57 37.35 -12.78
C SER A 674 -7.41 37.81 -11.32
N MET A 675 -8.21 37.28 -10.40
CA MET A 675 -8.08 37.59 -8.96
C MET A 675 -6.76 37.11 -8.38
N LYS A 676 -6.28 35.92 -8.78
CA LYS A 676 -4.97 35.41 -8.36
C LYS A 676 -3.81 36.25 -8.89
N ALA A 677 -3.91 36.74 -10.12
CA ALA A 677 -2.91 37.65 -10.68
C ALA A 677 -2.86 38.98 -9.90
N ALA A 678 -4.01 39.53 -9.53
CA ALA A 678 -4.07 40.77 -8.74
C ALA A 678 -3.43 40.62 -7.34
N VAL A 679 -3.61 39.48 -6.68
CA VAL A 679 -3.00 39.19 -5.37
C VAL A 679 -1.47 39.04 -5.47
N ASN A 680 -0.94 38.48 -6.55
CA ASN A 680 0.50 38.34 -6.74
C ASN A 680 1.19 39.69 -7.00
N VAL A 681 0.51 40.63 -7.67
CA VAL A 681 1.04 41.98 -7.91
C VAL A 681 1.19 42.76 -6.59
N THR A 682 0.27 42.58 -5.65
CA THR A 682 0.36 43.22 -4.33
C THR A 682 1.51 42.69 -3.48
N ASP A 683 1.90 41.42 -3.64
CA ASP A 683 3.03 40.83 -2.90
C ASP A 683 4.40 41.29 -3.46
N GLU A 684 4.51 41.51 -4.78
CA GLU A 684 5.73 42.09 -5.38
C GLU A 684 5.92 43.58 -5.02
N GLN A 685 4.83 44.34 -4.90
CA GLN A 685 4.88 45.74 -4.47
C GLN A 685 5.24 45.89 -2.98
N LEU A 686 4.77 44.99 -2.12
CA LEU A 686 5.17 44.95 -0.70
C LEU A 686 6.64 44.50 -0.51
N ALA A 687 7.18 43.73 -1.44
CA ALA A 687 8.60 43.35 -1.43
C ALA A 687 9.54 44.47 -1.90
N ALA A 688 9.06 45.38 -2.77
CA ALA A 688 9.84 46.53 -3.23
C ALA A 688 9.99 47.61 -2.14
N ASP A 689 8.96 47.85 -1.33
CA ASP A 689 8.95 48.90 -0.30
C ASP A 689 9.76 48.56 0.96
N SER A 690 10.31 47.34 1.06
CA SER A 690 11.08 46.89 2.24
C SER A 690 12.61 46.97 2.08
N CYS A 691 13.13 47.53 0.98
CA CYS A 691 14.58 47.63 0.72
C CYS A 691 15.22 49.02 0.93
N GLU A 692 14.49 50.03 1.40
CA GLU A 692 15.09 51.32 1.79
C GLU A 692 15.00 51.50 3.30
N ASN A 693 16.10 51.20 4.01
CA ASN A 693 16.60 51.84 5.23
C ASN A 693 17.41 50.86 6.09
N GLY A 694 18.74 50.87 5.91
CA GLY A 694 19.70 50.21 6.80
C GLY A 694 21.00 51.03 6.90
N PRO A 695 21.57 51.26 8.10
CA PRO A 695 22.59 52.28 8.31
C PRO A 695 24.00 51.82 7.91
N ARG A 696 24.75 52.72 7.26
CA ARG A 696 26.17 52.55 6.91
C ARG A 696 27.06 52.77 8.14
N VAL A 697 28.02 51.86 8.37
CA VAL A 697 29.17 52.05 9.27
C VAL A 697 30.45 51.89 8.43
N PRO A 698 31.46 52.77 8.58
CA PRO A 698 32.67 52.73 7.75
C PRO A 698 33.75 51.85 8.39
N LEU A 699 34.49 51.11 7.57
CA LEU A 699 35.72 50.43 7.96
C LEU A 699 36.87 50.95 7.11
N ALA A 700 37.93 51.34 7.81
CA ALA A 700 39.13 51.98 7.31
C ALA A 700 40.16 50.99 6.77
N ASP A 701 41.07 51.57 6.00
CA ASP A 701 42.22 50.99 5.31
C ASP A 701 43.18 50.16 6.17
N HIS A 702 43.83 49.18 5.53
CA HIS A 702 45.27 48.97 5.71
C HIS A 702 45.87 48.17 4.52
N ASP A 703 46.79 48.84 3.82
CA ASP A 703 47.77 48.26 2.90
C ASP A 703 48.79 47.35 3.62
N LEU A 704 49.31 46.33 2.92
CA LEU A 704 50.72 46.25 2.46
C LEU A 704 51.19 44.83 2.05
N LEU A 705 51.91 44.82 0.91
CA LEU A 705 53.14 44.07 0.55
C LEU A 705 53.11 42.57 0.16
N GLU A 706 53.19 42.37 -1.17
CA GLU A 706 54.32 41.86 -1.98
C GLU A 706 54.95 40.43 -1.84
N HIS A 707 55.45 40.00 -3.02
CA HIS A 707 56.36 38.88 -3.38
C HIS A 707 55.71 37.48 -3.52
N ASN A 708 55.90 36.71 -4.61
CA ASN A 708 57.05 36.57 -5.51
C ASN A 708 56.66 35.94 -6.88
N GLN A 709 57.44 36.30 -7.91
CA GLN A 709 57.41 35.80 -9.31
C GLN A 709 58.31 34.56 -9.54
N HIS A 710 58.31 34.08 -10.80
CA HIS A 710 59.23 33.15 -11.53
C HIS A 710 58.83 31.65 -11.59
N LEU A 711 58.82 30.89 -12.70
CA LEU A 711 59.51 30.86 -14.02
C LEU A 711 58.59 30.15 -15.08
N SER A 712 58.43 30.61 -16.33
CA SER A 712 59.17 30.32 -17.60
C SER A 712 58.58 29.26 -18.56
N THR A 713 58.03 29.77 -19.67
CA THR A 713 58.22 29.46 -21.11
C THR A 713 58.89 28.16 -21.61
N LEU A 714 58.27 27.54 -22.64
CA LEU A 714 58.82 26.86 -23.86
C LEU A 714 57.62 26.51 -24.80
N HIS A 715 57.35 27.18 -25.95
CA HIS A 715 57.82 27.01 -27.35
C HIS A 715 57.20 25.90 -28.22
N GLY A 716 56.78 26.28 -29.45
CA GLY A 716 56.40 25.46 -30.64
C GLY A 716 54.94 25.68 -31.10
N GLU A 717 54.57 26.68 -31.92
CA GLU A 717 54.73 26.83 -33.39
C GLU A 717 54.31 25.62 -34.25
N GLU A 718 53.19 25.74 -35.01
CA GLU A 718 53.16 25.63 -36.49
C GLU A 718 51.75 25.86 -37.11
N THR A 719 51.67 26.93 -37.91
CA THR A 719 50.97 27.13 -39.21
C THR A 719 49.46 26.93 -39.43
N GLN A 720 48.82 28.05 -39.82
CA GLN A 720 47.55 28.19 -40.58
C GLN A 720 47.73 27.85 -42.09
N PRO A 721 46.68 27.91 -42.94
CA PRO A 721 46.20 29.18 -43.56
C PRO A 721 44.66 29.33 -43.52
N SER A 722 44.08 30.46 -43.10
CA SER A 722 43.78 31.71 -43.84
C SER A 722 42.93 31.55 -45.12
N ILE A 723 41.76 32.20 -45.17
CA ILE A 723 41.42 33.27 -46.12
C ILE A 723 40.11 33.93 -45.67
N ASP A 724 40.16 35.26 -45.70
CA ASP A 724 39.20 36.28 -45.28
C ASP A 724 38.08 36.55 -46.31
N ASP A 725 37.02 37.21 -45.83
CA ASP A 725 36.31 38.37 -46.43
C ASP A 725 34.98 38.57 -45.67
N MET A 726 34.46 39.76 -45.29
CA MET A 726 34.87 41.16 -45.31
C MET A 726 33.91 41.93 -44.36
N ASN A 727 34.43 42.93 -43.63
CA ASN A 727 33.99 44.35 -43.48
C ASN A 727 32.49 44.71 -43.52
N GLU A 728 31.97 45.75 -42.85
CA GLU A 728 32.44 46.85 -41.97
C GLU A 728 31.15 47.58 -41.50
N GLY A 729 31.21 48.39 -40.43
CA GLY A 729 30.19 49.41 -40.19
C GLY A 729 30.07 49.91 -38.75
N ILE A 730 30.78 51.00 -38.46
CA ILE A 730 30.92 51.70 -37.16
C ILE A 730 29.74 52.64 -36.85
N LEU A 731 29.54 52.84 -35.54
CA LEU A 731 28.82 53.89 -34.78
C LEU A 731 28.46 55.21 -35.50
N THR A 732 27.33 55.82 -35.11
CA THR A 732 27.28 57.00 -34.20
C THR A 732 25.84 57.35 -33.77
N ASP A 733 25.73 57.80 -32.51
CA ASP A 733 24.77 58.71 -31.84
C ASP A 733 23.45 59.13 -32.51
N TRP A 734 22.36 59.17 -31.72
CA TRP A 734 21.59 60.40 -31.40
C TRP A 734 20.39 60.16 -30.48
N ASP A 735 20.39 60.95 -29.40
CA ASP A 735 19.33 61.71 -28.75
C ASP A 735 18.02 61.12 -28.20
N CYS A 736 17.85 61.41 -26.91
CA CYS A 736 16.60 61.63 -26.20
C CYS A 736 15.88 62.87 -26.76
N ASP A 737 14.59 62.77 -27.10
CA ASP A 737 13.52 63.56 -26.46
C ASP A 737 12.16 63.42 -27.17
N SER A 738 11.13 63.51 -26.34
CA SER A 738 9.71 63.79 -26.64
C SER A 738 8.87 62.72 -27.34
N LEU A 739 7.90 62.17 -26.60
CA LEU A 739 6.52 62.61 -26.77
C LEU A 739 5.67 62.29 -25.52
N GLU A 740 5.22 63.35 -24.87
CA GLU A 740 4.13 63.37 -23.90
C GLU A 740 2.82 62.92 -24.57
N GLY A 741 2.01 62.15 -23.82
CA GLY A 741 0.67 61.74 -24.26
C GLY A 741 -0.14 61.13 -23.12
N HIS A 742 -0.84 61.99 -22.39
CA HIS A 742 -1.98 61.78 -21.47
C HIS A 742 -2.33 60.35 -20.99
N LEU A 743 -2.12 60.11 -19.70
CA LEU A 743 -2.88 59.14 -18.88
C LEU A 743 -4.22 59.74 -18.45
N PRO A 744 -5.37 59.05 -18.62
CA PRO A 744 -6.55 59.29 -17.81
C PRO A 744 -6.49 58.48 -16.51
N GLY A 745 -7.04 59.09 -15.45
CA GLY A 745 -6.87 58.73 -14.05
C GLY A 745 -7.18 57.28 -13.66
N THR A 746 -6.32 56.74 -12.81
CA THR A 746 -6.58 55.62 -11.90
C THR A 746 -7.43 56.13 -10.72
N ALA A 747 -8.75 56.05 -10.84
CA ALA A 747 -9.66 56.32 -9.72
C ALA A 747 -10.80 55.29 -9.53
N ASP A 748 -10.97 54.30 -10.42
CA ASP A 748 -12.12 53.38 -10.36
C ASP A 748 -11.73 51.89 -10.23
N LEU A 749 -10.81 51.55 -9.32
CA LEU A 749 -10.43 50.14 -9.06
C LEU A 749 -10.55 49.70 -7.59
N LEU A 750 -11.35 50.41 -6.81
CA LEU A 750 -11.73 49.99 -5.46
C LEU A 750 -13.25 49.93 -5.34
N ASP A 751 -13.84 48.90 -5.97
CA ASP A 751 -15.12 48.31 -5.54
C ASP A 751 -15.29 46.95 -6.20
N LEU A 752 -14.52 45.97 -5.73
CA LEU A 752 -14.83 44.56 -5.93
C LEU A 752 -15.41 44.04 -4.62
N ASP A 753 -16.74 44.00 -4.52
CA ASP A 753 -17.45 43.42 -3.40
C ASP A 753 -17.26 41.90 -3.39
N VAL A 754 -16.25 41.46 -2.63
CA VAL A 754 -15.93 40.05 -2.40
C VAL A 754 -17.12 39.30 -1.80
N GLY A 755 -18.04 39.99 -1.11
CA GLY A 755 -19.26 39.43 -0.55
C GLY A 755 -20.26 38.98 -1.62
N GLU A 756 -20.40 39.74 -2.69
CA GLU A 756 -21.32 39.39 -3.79
C GLU A 756 -20.83 38.18 -4.58
N ALA A 757 -19.51 38.08 -4.82
CA ALA A 757 -18.91 36.91 -5.46
C ALA A 757 -19.02 35.63 -4.61
N MET A 758 -18.91 35.75 -3.28
CA MET A 758 -19.08 34.61 -2.36
C MET A 758 -20.54 34.17 -2.26
N LYS A 759 -21.49 35.11 -2.37
CA LYS A 759 -22.93 34.82 -2.42
C LYS A 759 -23.30 34.06 -3.70
N GLU A 760 -22.80 34.49 -4.86
CA GLU A 760 -23.02 33.78 -6.13
C GLU A 760 -22.46 32.34 -6.11
N LEU A 761 -21.31 32.11 -5.48
CA LEU A 761 -20.74 30.77 -5.31
C LEU A 761 -21.59 29.86 -4.41
N SER A 762 -22.13 30.41 -3.32
CA SER A 762 -23.01 29.65 -2.40
C SER A 762 -24.36 29.30 -3.05
N GLU A 763 -24.92 30.18 -3.88
CA GLU A 763 -26.15 29.92 -4.62
C GLU A 763 -25.93 28.83 -5.69
N LEU A 764 -24.74 28.81 -6.32
CA LEU A 764 -24.37 27.78 -7.30
C LEU A 764 -24.18 26.39 -6.65
N GLU A 765 -23.53 26.30 -5.47
CA GLU A 765 -23.41 25.04 -4.72
C GLU A 765 -24.76 24.47 -4.30
N THR A 766 -25.70 25.35 -3.96
CA THR A 766 -27.09 24.98 -3.60
C THR A 766 -27.89 24.50 -4.81
N CYS A 767 -27.56 24.99 -6.01
CA CYS A 767 -28.23 24.59 -7.25
C CYS A 767 -27.67 23.28 -7.83
N ILE A 768 -26.42 22.93 -7.51
CA ILE A 768 -25.76 21.68 -7.91
C ILE A 768 -26.12 20.50 -6.99
N SER A 769 -26.32 20.77 -5.70
CA SER A 769 -26.77 19.77 -4.69
C SER A 769 -28.25 19.44 -4.85
#